data_AF-A0A6N9ISC6-F1
#
_entry.id   AF-A0A6N9ISC6-F1
#
_cell.length_a   1.000
_cell.length_b   1.000
_cell.length_c   1.000
_cell.angle_alpha   90.00
_cell.angle_beta   90.00
_cell.angle_gamma   90.00
#
_symmetry.space_group_name_H-M   'P 1'
#
loop_
_entity.id
_entity.type
_entity.pdbx_description
1 polymer ?
#
loop_
_entity_poly.entity_id
_entity_poly.type
_entity_poly.pdbx_seq_one_letter_code
_entity_poly.pdbx_strand_id
1 'polypeptide(L)'
;MTETPDIIYTQQFVAANVQYLDYSEREEAVDLLNDFDLETGESNIQHDVDENLAGYLGYTDRKAATKLEDGLTGVYPTFTQDSLNLTHKQHHELADKIREAQKNKSMLWQGVVSFNPDFLEGAKLYDPETGVVNQRVIKRAVQKAIPEMLKQEELNVPETFWWADVHLNTNHVHVHIGISQIKNTRPLKFGEPKGTFQAKSLKKIKSIVHREVEDKVSRKQDINLEKKIDKLKKDVVDQLKENLQQQQQQKMLEQIWHALPKYKDKRCWRASNNSYDFREAKLLTGKLVDDLLKKDLNQDYEKYLSAIKQKDSDNREKYGQNIPDSIPKKQKDLHDYLMNRVFDELREVDAVSTKSNFSERVKWLGIEGNNELIEVLSKQLKNTKSDIKAKKLKKEIGIRKYYVGVLIKENKNKNYLNQISELKEKGLKNNVQDYLINDLQEKYRLGVLQLISRNKRDNDNKTEYQKLVNKHADVSQLSVKKINEEIVAQKNQYLDEWLKVVKNTKDPNVQIYLKNQGLENVNLSEYVDLQKKIMQAKLVIKDNNKKYADNVSLRNQKNGKLFKQLKKDYEDLKNINSKIDLNQTQIRLNQASNSKNVSRQKNESKSLAKKENTERKPTNSVSPRLLSKLSSALTSVKKEGQERINALRRNLDKEDDFEKQDRIDEIETETGRSMER
;
A
#
# COMPACT_ATOMS: atom_id res chain seq x y z
N MET A 1 -30.91 17.14 -3.19
CA MET A 1 -30.90 18.61 -3.06
C MET A 1 -29.45 19.02 -2.97
N THR A 2 -28.97 19.88 -3.88
CA THR A 2 -27.59 20.37 -3.82
C THR A 2 -27.53 21.44 -2.74
N GLU A 3 -27.11 21.06 -1.53
CA GLU A 3 -26.88 21.98 -0.42
C GLU A 3 -25.90 23.08 -0.86
N THR A 4 -26.34 24.33 -0.74
CA THR A 4 -25.53 25.53 -0.97
C THR A 4 -24.49 25.65 0.15
N PRO A 5 -23.21 25.87 -0.16
CA PRO A 5 -22.19 25.93 0.87
C PRO A 5 -22.33 27.18 1.74
N ASP A 6 -21.85 27.11 2.99
CA ASP A 6 -21.87 28.23 3.95
C ASP A 6 -21.27 29.52 3.38
N ILE A 7 -20.17 29.37 2.64
CA ILE A 7 -19.42 30.51 2.08
C ILE A 7 -18.92 30.23 0.66
N ILE A 8 -19.08 31.23 -0.21
CA ILE A 8 -18.53 31.27 -1.56
C ILE A 8 -17.61 32.49 -1.67
N TYR A 9 -16.49 32.33 -2.38
CA TYR A 9 -15.64 33.43 -2.78
C TYR A 9 -15.39 33.34 -4.27
N THR A 10 -15.74 34.40 -4.99
CA THR A 10 -15.43 34.58 -6.40
C THR A 10 -14.54 35.81 -6.55
N GLN A 11 -13.71 35.81 -7.60
CA GLN A 11 -12.82 36.92 -7.87
C GLN A 11 -12.61 37.04 -9.37
N GLN A 12 -12.74 38.26 -9.87
CA GLN A 12 -12.32 38.65 -11.21
C GLN A 12 -11.26 39.74 -11.12
N PHE A 13 -10.60 40.02 -12.24
CA PHE A 13 -9.60 41.08 -12.30
C PHE A 13 -9.73 41.86 -13.60
N VAL A 14 -9.55 43.17 -13.50
CA VAL A 14 -9.66 44.15 -14.59
C VAL A 14 -8.60 45.24 -14.40
N ALA A 15 -8.47 46.14 -15.38
CA ALA A 15 -7.69 47.36 -15.17
C ALA A 15 -8.39 48.26 -14.12
N ALA A 16 -7.60 48.90 -13.26
CA ALA A 16 -8.12 49.77 -12.21
C ALA A 16 -9.00 50.89 -12.78
N ASN A 17 -10.16 51.07 -12.15
CA ASN A 17 -11.14 52.11 -12.47
C ASN A 17 -11.85 52.55 -11.19
N VAL A 18 -12.17 53.83 -11.09
CA VAL A 18 -12.94 54.40 -9.95
C VAL A 18 -14.37 53.87 -9.89
N GLN A 19 -14.97 53.53 -11.04
CA GLN A 19 -16.38 53.09 -11.13
C GLN A 19 -16.71 51.89 -10.23
N TYR A 20 -15.74 51.04 -9.91
CA TYR A 20 -15.98 49.92 -8.98
C TYR A 20 -16.20 50.37 -7.54
N LEU A 21 -15.59 51.48 -7.09
CA LEU A 21 -15.87 52.07 -5.77
C LEU A 21 -17.31 52.60 -5.73
N ASP A 22 -17.71 53.36 -6.74
CA ASP A 22 -19.07 53.89 -6.83
C ASP A 22 -20.12 52.76 -6.90
N TYR A 23 -19.80 51.67 -7.61
CA TYR A 23 -20.67 50.49 -7.69
C TYR A 23 -20.80 49.76 -6.34
N SER A 24 -19.74 49.71 -5.53
CA SER A 24 -19.77 49.04 -4.23
C SER A 24 -20.41 49.88 -3.13
N GLU A 25 -20.55 51.20 -3.31
CA GLU A 25 -21.13 52.13 -2.33
C GLU A 25 -22.61 52.48 -2.54
N ARG A 26 -23.26 51.96 -3.60
CA ARG A 26 -24.63 52.33 -3.98
C ARG A 26 -25.63 52.19 -2.81
N GLU A 27 -26.37 53.26 -2.51
CA GLU A 27 -27.27 53.36 -1.34
C GLU A 27 -28.33 52.28 -1.32
N GLU A 28 -28.82 51.84 -2.48
CA GLU A 28 -29.78 50.74 -2.58
C GLU A 28 -29.19 49.37 -2.21
N ALA A 29 -27.88 49.28 -1.92
CA ALA A 29 -27.18 48.04 -1.61
C ALA A 29 -26.62 47.92 -0.20
N VAL A 30 -26.30 49.03 0.43
CA VAL A 30 -25.62 49.11 1.72
C VAL A 30 -26.57 49.64 2.79
N ASP A 31 -26.48 49.12 4.01
CA ASP A 31 -27.28 49.61 5.14
C ASP A 31 -26.46 50.60 5.96
N LEU A 32 -26.73 51.89 5.70
CA LEU A 32 -26.05 53.03 6.32
C LEU A 32 -26.45 53.26 7.78
N LEU A 33 -27.64 52.81 8.20
CA LEU A 33 -28.18 53.08 9.54
C LEU A 33 -27.50 52.21 10.60
N ASN A 34 -27.19 50.95 10.29
CA ASN A 34 -26.55 50.01 11.21
C ASN A 34 -25.01 50.15 11.31
N ASP A 35 -24.41 51.02 10.49
CA ASP A 35 -22.96 51.05 10.26
C ASP A 35 -22.21 52.15 11.01
N PHE A 36 -22.90 53.10 11.64
CA PHE A 36 -22.28 54.35 12.12
C PHE A 36 -21.44 54.22 13.41
N ASP A 37 -21.77 53.32 14.34
CA ASP A 37 -21.10 53.22 15.67
C ASP A 37 -20.20 51.98 15.85
N LEU A 38 -19.74 51.38 14.74
CA LEU A 38 -18.98 50.12 14.78
C LEU A 38 -17.54 50.25 15.33
N GLU A 39 -16.98 51.47 15.35
CA GLU A 39 -15.62 51.76 15.84
C GLU A 39 -15.55 51.94 17.37
N THR A 40 -16.59 52.50 18.00
CA THR A 40 -16.69 52.81 19.45
C THR A 40 -17.27 51.67 20.28
N GLY A 41 -18.08 50.80 19.67
CA GLY A 41 -18.48 49.52 20.23
C GLY A 41 -19.84 49.47 20.94
N GLU A 42 -20.67 50.50 20.80
CA GLU A 42 -22.08 50.45 21.22
C GLU A 42 -22.94 49.98 20.05
N SER A 43 -23.71 48.91 20.25
CA SER A 43 -24.73 48.46 19.30
C SER A 43 -26.06 48.42 20.03
N ASN A 44 -26.83 49.50 19.95
CA ASN A 44 -28.22 49.54 20.43
C ASN A 44 -29.13 49.25 19.24
N ILE A 45 -29.77 48.09 19.28
CA ILE A 45 -30.87 47.74 18.37
C ILE A 45 -32.10 48.52 18.85
N GLN A 46 -32.71 49.35 18.00
CA GLN A 46 -34.04 49.91 18.25
C GLN A 46 -34.87 50.03 16.96
N HIS A 47 -36.16 49.70 17.10
CA HIS A 47 -37.18 49.44 16.08
C HIS A 47 -37.87 50.69 15.48
N ASP A 48 -38.29 50.53 14.20
CA ASP A 48 -39.46 51.09 13.47
C ASP A 48 -39.51 52.63 13.23
N VAL A 49 -40.12 53.23 12.18
CA VAL A 49 -41.17 52.85 11.20
C VAL A 49 -41.15 53.78 9.95
N ASP A 50 -41.50 53.19 8.81
CA ASP A 50 -42.34 53.67 7.68
C ASP A 50 -41.96 54.72 6.60
N GLU A 51 -42.34 54.27 5.38
CA GLU A 51 -42.88 54.94 4.17
C GLU A 51 -42.06 55.85 3.21
N ASN A 52 -41.94 55.32 1.98
CA ASN A 52 -41.90 55.98 0.65
C ASN A 52 -40.73 56.92 0.31
N LEU A 53 -39.93 56.56 -0.72
CA LEU A 53 -40.05 57.17 -2.06
C LEU A 53 -39.15 56.48 -3.09
N ALA A 54 -39.76 56.25 -4.25
CA ALA A 54 -39.18 55.70 -5.45
C ALA A 54 -38.14 56.62 -6.12
N GLY A 55 -37.11 55.99 -6.71
CA GLY A 55 -36.78 56.26 -8.12
C GLY A 55 -35.61 57.21 -8.42
N TYR A 56 -34.43 56.59 -8.58
CA TYR A 56 -33.54 56.73 -9.74
C TYR A 56 -32.67 58.00 -9.89
N LEU A 57 -31.37 57.77 -9.64
CA LEU A 57 -30.19 58.15 -10.45
C LEU A 57 -29.78 59.62 -10.60
N GLY A 58 -28.52 59.89 -10.22
CA GLY A 58 -27.81 61.06 -10.77
C GLY A 58 -26.50 61.41 -10.07
N TYR A 59 -25.45 60.67 -10.41
CA TYR A 59 -24.02 60.93 -10.17
C TYR A 59 -23.56 62.41 -10.22
N THR A 60 -22.44 62.66 -9.53
CA THR A 60 -21.50 63.80 -9.59
C THR A 60 -21.84 65.08 -8.80
N ASP A 61 -21.11 65.26 -7.69
CA ASP A 61 -20.58 66.52 -7.18
C ASP A 61 -21.55 67.68 -6.85
N ARG A 62 -21.75 67.91 -5.53
CA ARG A 62 -21.60 69.18 -4.78
C ARG A 62 -22.77 69.55 -3.86
N LYS A 63 -22.39 69.90 -2.62
CA LYS A 63 -22.98 70.89 -1.71
C LYS A 63 -24.44 71.31 -1.99
N ALA A 64 -25.38 70.81 -1.19
CA ALA A 64 -26.17 71.59 -0.23
C ALA A 64 -27.50 70.88 0.12
N ALA A 65 -27.81 70.92 1.42
CA ALA A 65 -29.16 70.90 1.99
C ALA A 65 -29.93 69.55 1.95
N THR A 66 -29.78 68.70 2.97
CA THR A 66 -30.52 68.66 4.25
C THR A 66 -31.94 68.10 4.15
N LYS A 67 -32.14 66.91 4.74
CA LYS A 67 -32.91 66.75 5.99
C LYS A 67 -32.41 65.50 6.72
N LEU A 68 -31.60 65.75 7.74
CA LEU A 68 -31.39 64.85 8.87
C LEU A 68 -32.27 65.32 10.01
N GLU A 69 -32.95 64.37 10.67
CA GLU A 69 -33.00 64.14 12.12
C GLU A 69 -33.36 62.63 12.28
N ASP A 70 -32.75 61.78 13.11
CA ASP A 70 -31.81 61.96 14.22
C ASP A 70 -30.52 61.14 14.00
N GLY A 71 -29.37 61.83 13.98
CA GLY A 71 -28.14 61.29 14.57
C GLY A 71 -26.87 61.11 13.72
N LEU A 72 -26.87 60.99 12.39
CA LEU A 72 -25.71 60.36 11.71
C LEU A 72 -25.30 61.00 10.37
N THR A 73 -24.25 61.84 10.33
CA THR A 73 -23.58 62.30 9.09
C THR A 73 -22.05 62.26 9.15
N GLY A 74 -21.40 61.96 8.03
CA GLY A 74 -19.97 62.25 7.80
C GLY A 74 -19.06 61.06 7.45
N VAL A 75 -19.61 59.84 7.31
CA VAL A 75 -18.84 58.61 7.02
C VAL A 75 -19.48 57.78 5.89
N TYR A 76 -18.66 56.95 5.24
CA TYR A 76 -19.03 56.00 4.19
C TYR A 76 -19.06 54.56 4.76
N PRO A 77 -19.94 53.68 4.26
CA PRO A 77 -20.07 52.28 4.73
C PRO A 77 -18.85 51.42 4.38
N THR A 78 -18.04 51.91 3.44
CA THR A 78 -16.79 51.30 3.00
C THR A 78 -15.83 51.12 4.16
N PHE A 79 -15.26 49.92 4.23
CA PHE A 79 -14.25 49.59 5.22
C PHE A 79 -12.94 49.20 4.57
N THR A 80 -11.86 49.41 5.30
CA THR A 80 -10.49 49.16 4.85
C THR A 80 -9.73 48.37 5.92
N GLN A 81 -8.40 48.28 5.80
CA GLN A 81 -7.56 47.62 6.80
C GLN A 81 -7.71 48.23 8.20
N ASP A 82 -7.84 49.54 8.29
CA ASP A 82 -7.67 50.30 9.53
C ASP A 82 -8.99 50.90 10.05
N SER A 83 -10.01 51.01 9.19
CA SER A 83 -11.33 51.56 9.53
C SER A 83 -12.45 50.60 9.19
N LEU A 84 -13.50 50.59 10.01
CA LEU A 84 -14.75 49.87 9.70
C LEU A 84 -15.74 50.72 8.89
N ASN A 85 -15.49 52.03 8.82
CA ASN A 85 -16.22 53.03 8.04
C ASN A 85 -15.24 54.14 7.66
N LEU A 86 -15.34 54.72 6.46
CA LEU A 86 -14.42 55.80 6.05
C LEU A 86 -14.99 57.18 6.36
N THR A 87 -14.19 58.05 6.98
CA THR A 87 -14.48 59.49 6.98
C THR A 87 -14.40 60.05 5.55
N HIS A 88 -15.00 61.22 5.30
CA HIS A 88 -14.88 61.90 4.01
C HIS A 88 -13.43 62.08 3.53
N LYS A 89 -12.52 62.39 4.45
CA LYS A 89 -11.10 62.52 4.14
C LYS A 89 -10.51 61.19 3.67
N GLN A 90 -10.74 60.09 4.40
CA GLN A 90 -10.21 58.78 4.05
C GLN A 90 -10.83 58.24 2.74
N HIS A 91 -12.11 58.55 2.48
CA HIS A 91 -12.77 58.21 1.23
C HIS A 91 -12.14 58.94 0.04
N HIS A 92 -11.89 60.25 0.16
CA HIS A 92 -11.18 61.00 -0.89
C HIS A 92 -9.76 60.47 -1.10
N GLU A 93 -9.02 60.13 -0.04
CA GLU A 93 -7.70 59.50 -0.14
C GLU A 93 -7.76 58.14 -0.86
N LEU A 94 -8.80 57.34 -0.61
CA LEU A 94 -9.02 56.07 -1.30
C LEU A 94 -9.31 56.30 -2.79
N ALA A 95 -10.20 57.24 -3.12
CA ALA A 95 -10.52 57.60 -4.50
C ALA A 95 -9.27 58.06 -5.27
N ASP A 96 -8.41 58.87 -4.64
CA ASP A 96 -7.15 59.32 -5.23
C ASP A 96 -6.18 58.17 -5.49
N LYS A 97 -6.05 57.21 -4.55
CA LYS A 97 -5.25 55.99 -4.77
C LYS A 97 -5.78 55.16 -5.94
N ILE A 98 -7.10 55.08 -6.12
CA ILE A 98 -7.70 54.35 -7.25
C ILE A 98 -7.47 55.09 -8.56
N ARG A 99 -7.59 56.42 -8.60
CA ARG A 99 -7.26 57.25 -9.78
C ARG A 99 -5.79 57.11 -10.17
N GLU A 100 -4.90 57.08 -9.18
CA GLU A 100 -3.48 56.84 -9.40
C GLU A 100 -3.22 55.44 -9.97
N ALA A 101 -3.83 54.41 -9.38
CA ALA A 101 -3.77 53.04 -9.88
C ALA A 101 -4.29 52.93 -11.33
N GLN A 102 -5.39 53.61 -11.66
CA GLN A 102 -5.96 53.69 -13.00
C GLN A 102 -4.99 54.35 -13.99
N LYS A 103 -4.38 55.49 -13.62
CA LYS A 103 -3.35 56.17 -14.41
C LYS A 103 -2.14 55.26 -14.67
N ASN A 104 -1.75 54.49 -13.66
CA ASN A 104 -0.63 53.53 -13.74
C ASN A 104 -1.00 52.21 -14.41
N LYS A 105 -2.25 52.04 -14.88
CA LYS A 105 -2.79 50.80 -15.46
C LYS A 105 -2.57 49.59 -14.54
N SER A 106 -2.65 49.81 -13.23
CA SER A 106 -2.55 48.76 -12.23
C SER A 106 -3.77 47.83 -12.27
N MET A 107 -3.60 46.63 -11.74
CA MET A 107 -4.66 45.63 -11.66
C MET A 107 -5.63 45.96 -10.53
N LEU A 108 -6.94 45.85 -10.81
CA LEU A 108 -8.00 45.84 -9.82
C LEU A 108 -8.57 44.43 -9.74
N TRP A 109 -8.48 43.83 -8.57
CA TRP A 109 -9.15 42.58 -8.23
C TRP A 109 -10.48 42.88 -7.56
N GLN A 110 -11.55 42.35 -8.15
CA GLN A 110 -12.92 42.47 -7.67
C GLN A 110 -13.33 41.13 -7.09
N GLY A 111 -13.32 41.03 -5.76
CA GLY A 111 -13.73 39.86 -5.00
C GLY A 111 -15.15 39.99 -4.50
N VAL A 112 -15.86 38.87 -4.37
CA VAL A 112 -17.15 38.81 -3.69
C VAL A 112 -17.13 37.62 -2.73
N VAL A 113 -17.38 37.88 -1.44
CA VAL A 113 -17.68 36.84 -0.45
C VAL A 113 -19.19 36.77 -0.28
N SER A 114 -19.81 35.63 -0.55
CA SER A 114 -21.25 35.43 -0.35
C SER A 114 -21.48 34.39 0.74
N PHE A 115 -22.50 34.61 1.57
CA PHE A 115 -22.86 33.74 2.68
C PHE A 115 -24.20 33.05 2.45
N ASN A 116 -24.32 31.79 2.88
CA ASN A 116 -25.62 31.13 3.01
C ASN A 116 -26.40 31.78 4.17
N PRO A 117 -27.67 32.21 3.97
CA PRO A 117 -28.50 32.76 5.05
C PRO A 117 -28.59 31.85 6.28
N ASP A 118 -28.76 30.54 6.09
CA ASP A 118 -28.89 29.56 7.17
C ASP A 118 -27.61 29.52 8.04
N PHE A 119 -26.45 29.70 7.41
CA PHE A 119 -25.16 29.75 8.12
C PHE A 119 -25.05 31.01 8.99
N LEU A 120 -25.48 32.18 8.48
CA LEU A 120 -25.46 33.41 9.26
C LEU A 120 -26.50 33.41 10.39
N GLU A 121 -27.67 32.81 10.17
CA GLU A 121 -28.69 32.60 11.20
C GLU A 121 -28.17 31.68 12.30
N GLY A 122 -27.58 30.53 11.95
CA GLY A 122 -26.95 29.62 12.91
C GLY A 122 -25.82 30.27 13.71
N ALA A 123 -25.08 31.19 13.08
CA ALA A 123 -24.05 32.00 13.74
C ALA A 123 -24.61 33.16 14.60
N LYS A 124 -25.93 33.42 14.56
CA LYS A 124 -26.60 34.56 15.21
C LYS A 124 -26.10 35.92 14.71
N LEU A 125 -25.77 35.99 13.43
CA LEU A 125 -25.29 37.19 12.74
C LEU A 125 -26.32 37.73 11.73
N TYR A 126 -27.38 36.97 11.47
CA TYR A 126 -28.52 37.36 10.65
C TYR A 126 -29.80 36.93 11.35
N ASP A 127 -30.77 37.84 11.41
CA ASP A 127 -32.13 37.55 11.85
C ASP A 127 -33.06 37.57 10.63
N PRO A 128 -33.66 36.42 10.25
CA PRO A 128 -34.53 36.33 9.08
C PRO A 128 -35.87 37.05 9.26
N GLU A 129 -36.32 37.29 10.49
CA GLU A 129 -37.60 37.98 10.77
C GLU A 129 -37.46 39.49 10.63
N THR A 130 -36.36 40.05 11.14
CA THR A 130 -36.10 41.51 11.11
C THR A 130 -35.21 41.95 9.96
N GLY A 131 -34.52 41.02 9.28
CA GLY A 131 -33.55 41.32 8.22
C GLY A 131 -32.23 41.91 8.72
N VAL A 132 -32.05 42.05 10.04
CA VAL A 132 -30.89 42.70 10.66
C VAL A 132 -29.65 41.80 10.55
N VAL A 133 -28.52 42.41 10.16
CA VAL A 133 -27.22 41.74 10.01
C VAL A 133 -26.17 42.38 10.91
N ASN A 134 -25.41 41.57 11.65
CA ASN A 134 -24.27 42.04 12.42
C ASN A 134 -23.05 42.28 11.51
N GLN A 135 -23.05 43.43 10.83
CA GLN A 135 -22.02 43.81 9.86
C GLN A 135 -20.63 43.92 10.48
N ARG A 136 -20.53 44.33 11.75
CA ARG A 136 -19.25 44.47 12.46
C ARG A 136 -18.43 43.19 12.46
N VAL A 137 -19.06 42.06 12.76
CA VAL A 137 -18.39 40.75 12.79
C VAL A 137 -17.92 40.36 11.39
N ILE A 138 -18.74 40.58 10.36
CA ILE A 138 -18.41 40.30 8.96
C ILE A 138 -17.24 41.18 8.48
N LYS A 139 -17.28 42.49 8.73
CA LYS A 139 -16.21 43.43 8.38
C LYS A 139 -14.89 43.04 9.06
N ARG A 140 -14.92 42.72 10.36
CA ARG A 140 -13.74 42.25 11.11
C ARG A 140 -13.20 40.91 10.59
N ALA A 141 -14.08 39.99 10.18
CA ALA A 141 -13.68 38.73 9.56
C ALA A 141 -12.91 38.97 8.26
N VAL A 142 -13.39 39.89 7.41
CA VAL A 142 -12.73 40.26 6.15
C VAL A 142 -11.41 41.02 6.41
N GLN A 143 -11.38 41.98 7.35
CA GLN A 143 -10.15 42.67 7.77
C GLN A 143 -9.04 41.72 8.22
N LYS A 144 -9.41 40.61 8.87
CA LYS A 144 -8.46 39.57 9.28
C LYS A 144 -8.02 38.68 8.13
N ALA A 145 -8.90 38.44 7.15
CA ALA A 145 -8.66 37.49 6.07
C ALA A 145 -7.81 38.05 4.93
N ILE A 146 -8.03 39.32 4.54
CA ILE A 146 -7.36 39.92 3.38
C ILE A 146 -5.83 39.98 3.55
N PRO A 147 -5.24 40.46 4.66
CA PRO A 147 -3.78 40.49 4.83
C PRO A 147 -3.13 39.12 4.68
N GLU A 148 -3.76 38.08 5.23
CA GLU A 148 -3.28 36.70 5.13
C GLU A 148 -3.35 36.16 3.69
N MET A 149 -4.38 36.54 2.94
CA MET A 149 -4.47 36.23 1.51
C MET A 149 -3.40 36.98 0.70
N LEU A 150 -3.23 38.29 0.93
CA LEU A 150 -2.22 39.11 0.27
C LEU A 150 -0.80 38.60 0.55
N LYS A 151 -0.52 38.14 1.78
CA LYS A 151 0.76 37.52 2.13
C LYS A 151 1.03 36.24 1.34
N GLN A 152 0.02 35.41 1.09
CA GLN A 152 0.18 34.20 0.24
C GLN A 152 0.44 34.53 -1.23
N GLU A 153 -0.03 35.70 -1.67
CA GLU A 153 0.16 36.24 -3.02
C GLU A 153 1.41 37.10 -3.17
N GLU A 154 2.18 37.31 -2.10
CA GLU A 154 3.32 38.24 -2.05
C GLU A 154 2.93 39.69 -2.39
N LEU A 155 1.68 40.05 -2.07
CA LEU A 155 1.07 41.35 -2.32
C LEU A 155 0.90 42.20 -1.06
N ASN A 156 1.29 41.70 0.12
CA ASN A 156 1.24 42.48 1.36
C ASN A 156 2.42 43.46 1.44
N VAL A 157 2.43 44.43 0.52
CA VAL A 157 3.46 45.44 0.31
C VAL A 157 2.84 46.84 0.34
N PRO A 158 3.61 47.91 0.60
CA PRO A 158 3.08 49.28 0.74
C PRO A 158 2.29 49.79 -0.47
N GLU A 159 2.58 49.30 -1.67
CA GLU A 159 1.89 49.69 -2.90
C GLU A 159 0.46 49.13 -3.00
N THR A 160 0.13 48.09 -2.22
CA THR A 160 -1.17 47.42 -2.26
C THR A 160 -2.13 48.03 -1.25
N PHE A 161 -3.37 48.27 -1.68
CA PHE A 161 -4.46 48.73 -0.82
C PHE A 161 -5.75 47.98 -1.17
N TRP A 162 -6.68 47.95 -0.22
CA TRP A 162 -7.97 47.30 -0.39
C TRP A 162 -9.08 48.04 0.34
N TRP A 163 -10.30 47.85 -0.15
CA TRP A 163 -11.54 48.32 0.45
C TRP A 163 -12.63 47.29 0.25
N ALA A 164 -13.71 47.40 1.00
CA ALA A 164 -14.84 46.50 0.87
C ALA A 164 -16.14 47.12 1.38
N ASP A 165 -17.27 46.57 0.94
CA ASP A 165 -18.62 47.02 1.28
C ASP A 165 -19.52 45.79 1.48
N VAL A 166 -20.38 45.83 2.50
CA VAL A 166 -21.34 44.75 2.81
C VAL A 166 -22.68 45.07 2.14
N HIS A 167 -23.17 44.18 1.29
CA HIS A 167 -24.42 44.35 0.55
C HIS A 167 -25.52 43.45 1.12
N LEU A 168 -26.66 44.06 1.46
CA LEU A 168 -27.81 43.41 2.08
C LEU A 168 -29.03 43.34 1.14
N ASN A 169 -28.97 43.99 -0.01
CA ASN A 169 -30.10 44.19 -0.92
C ASN A 169 -30.42 43.05 -1.90
N THR A 170 -29.80 41.89 -1.70
CA THR A 170 -30.10 40.68 -2.48
C THR A 170 -30.53 39.58 -1.54
N ASN A 171 -31.00 38.45 -2.07
CA ASN A 171 -31.43 37.29 -1.27
C ASN A 171 -30.36 36.78 -0.28
N HIS A 172 -29.09 37.17 -0.45
CA HIS A 172 -27.98 36.74 0.39
C HIS A 172 -27.06 37.91 0.76
N VAL A 173 -26.60 37.93 2.01
CA VAL A 173 -25.55 38.85 2.47
C VAL A 173 -24.26 38.55 1.69
N HIS A 174 -23.64 39.58 1.13
CA HIS A 174 -22.37 39.45 0.44
C HIS A 174 -21.48 40.66 0.65
N VAL A 175 -20.18 40.47 0.46
CA VAL A 175 -19.17 41.53 0.63
C VAL A 175 -18.42 41.71 -0.68
N HIS A 176 -18.53 42.90 -1.26
CA HIS A 176 -17.70 43.31 -2.38
C HIS A 176 -16.34 43.75 -1.86
N ILE A 177 -15.27 43.29 -2.49
CA ILE A 177 -13.90 43.55 -2.08
C ILE A 177 -13.12 44.08 -3.28
N GLY A 178 -12.62 45.31 -3.18
CA GLY A 178 -11.66 45.88 -4.11
C GLY A 178 -10.24 45.73 -3.57
N ILE A 179 -9.34 45.16 -4.37
CA ILE A 179 -7.90 45.17 -4.09
C ILE A 179 -7.20 45.77 -5.30
N SER A 180 -6.30 46.72 -5.07
CA SER A 180 -5.53 47.34 -6.15
C SER A 180 -4.12 47.67 -5.67
N GLN A 181 -3.28 48.11 -6.61
CA GLN A 181 -1.96 48.63 -6.30
C GLN A 181 -1.79 50.01 -6.91
N ILE A 182 -1.18 50.93 -6.16
CA ILE A 182 -0.81 52.24 -6.69
C ILE A 182 0.17 52.05 -7.86
N LYS A 183 1.11 51.10 -7.71
CA LYS A 183 2.02 50.67 -8.76
C LYS A 183 2.02 49.14 -8.83
N ASN A 184 1.84 48.59 -10.03
CA ASN A 184 1.85 47.14 -10.23
C ASN A 184 3.20 46.51 -9.79
N THR A 185 3.14 45.53 -8.90
CA THR A 185 4.32 44.74 -8.48
C THR A 185 4.31 43.31 -9.03
N ARG A 186 3.22 42.90 -9.71
CA ARG A 186 3.11 41.55 -10.29
C ARG A 186 3.96 41.43 -11.56
N PRO A 187 4.53 40.24 -11.82
CA PRO A 187 5.24 39.97 -13.06
C PRO A 187 4.31 40.13 -14.27
N LEU A 188 4.88 40.66 -15.35
CA LEU A 188 4.19 40.80 -16.62
C LEU A 188 4.15 39.44 -17.36
N LYS A 189 3.03 39.13 -17.99
CA LYS A 189 2.81 37.99 -18.88
C LYS A 189 2.19 38.53 -20.17
N PHE A 190 2.89 38.36 -21.29
CA PHE A 190 2.48 38.94 -22.59
C PHE A 190 2.29 40.47 -22.57
N GLY A 191 3.07 41.19 -21.75
CA GLY A 191 2.99 42.64 -21.64
C GLY A 191 1.97 43.16 -20.63
N GLU A 192 1.15 42.29 -20.03
CA GLU A 192 0.14 42.65 -19.03
C GLU A 192 0.43 42.04 -17.65
N PRO A 193 0.07 42.69 -16.53
CA PRO A 193 0.27 42.10 -15.21
C PRO A 193 -0.50 40.80 -15.02
N LYS A 194 0.11 39.80 -14.37
CA LYS A 194 -0.60 38.57 -14.00
C LYS A 194 -1.67 38.84 -12.94
N GLY A 195 -2.95 38.79 -13.33
CA GLY A 195 -4.09 39.02 -12.44
C GLY A 195 -4.62 37.81 -11.67
N THR A 196 -4.22 36.57 -12.00
CA THR A 196 -4.77 35.37 -11.33
C THR A 196 -4.13 35.09 -9.97
N PHE A 197 -4.96 34.92 -8.94
CA PHE A 197 -4.54 34.45 -7.61
C PHE A 197 -4.43 32.92 -7.56
N GLN A 198 -3.63 32.41 -6.63
CA GLN A 198 -3.45 30.99 -6.41
C GLN A 198 -4.66 30.40 -5.70
N ALA A 199 -5.07 29.17 -6.07
CA ALA A 199 -6.22 28.51 -5.44
C ALA A 199 -6.09 28.34 -3.91
N LYS A 200 -4.86 28.25 -3.38
CA LYS A 200 -4.62 28.21 -1.93
C LYS A 200 -4.99 29.53 -1.23
N SER A 201 -4.79 30.66 -1.89
CA SER A 201 -5.11 32.00 -1.38
C SER A 201 -6.62 32.21 -1.34
N LEU A 202 -7.33 31.78 -2.38
CA LEU A 202 -8.80 31.76 -2.42
C LEU A 202 -9.38 30.85 -1.33
N LYS A 203 -8.76 29.70 -1.05
CA LYS A 203 -9.16 28.82 0.06
C LYS A 203 -8.86 29.46 1.42
N LYS A 204 -7.76 30.22 1.53
CA LYS A 204 -7.33 30.87 2.78
C LYS A 204 -8.30 31.97 3.20
N ILE A 205 -8.72 32.85 2.28
CA ILE A 205 -9.72 33.88 2.59
C ILE A 205 -11.04 33.24 3.04
N LYS A 206 -11.57 32.27 2.29
CA LYS A 206 -12.79 31.53 2.67
C LYS A 206 -12.70 30.91 4.05
N SER A 207 -11.60 30.21 4.35
CA SER A 207 -11.41 29.54 5.63
C SER A 207 -11.22 30.50 6.80
N ILE A 208 -10.60 31.67 6.60
CA ILE A 208 -10.52 32.69 7.65
C ILE A 208 -11.89 33.31 7.88
N VAL A 209 -12.55 33.80 6.83
CA VAL A 209 -13.85 34.46 6.97
C VAL A 209 -14.87 33.51 7.60
N HIS A 210 -14.99 32.28 7.10
CA HIS A 210 -15.87 31.26 7.67
C HIS A 210 -15.62 31.07 9.17
N ARG A 211 -14.38 30.82 9.58
CA ARG A 211 -14.03 30.60 10.99
C ARG A 211 -14.31 31.82 11.88
N GLU A 212 -14.14 33.04 11.38
CA GLU A 212 -14.43 34.23 12.19
C GLU A 212 -15.94 34.49 12.34
N VAL A 213 -16.73 34.09 11.35
CA VAL A 213 -18.20 34.19 11.33
C VAL A 213 -18.86 33.03 12.08
N GLU A 214 -18.27 31.83 12.02
CA GLU A 214 -18.81 30.60 12.62
C GLU A 214 -18.99 30.70 14.15
N ASP A 215 -20.06 30.09 14.65
CA ASP A 215 -20.36 30.07 16.08
C ASP A 215 -19.29 29.32 16.89
N LYS A 216 -19.22 29.61 18.19
CA LYS A 216 -18.16 29.06 19.07
C LYS A 216 -18.29 27.55 19.28
N VAL A 217 -19.50 26.99 19.20
CA VAL A 217 -19.76 25.55 19.41
C VAL A 217 -19.27 24.76 18.21
N SER A 218 -19.66 25.14 17.00
CA SER A 218 -19.23 24.47 15.76
C SER A 218 -17.71 24.55 15.59
N ARG A 219 -17.11 25.71 15.86
CA ARG A 219 -15.63 25.84 15.92
C ARG A 219 -14.96 24.87 16.90
N LYS A 220 -15.56 24.67 18.07
CA LYS A 220 -15.03 23.74 19.07
C LYS A 220 -15.17 22.30 18.60
N GLN A 221 -16.24 21.96 17.87
CA GLN A 221 -16.44 20.64 17.27
C GLN A 221 -15.36 20.35 16.21
N ASP A 222 -15.07 21.31 15.32
CA ASP A 222 -13.99 21.22 14.33
C ASP A 222 -12.63 20.93 15.01
N ILE A 223 -12.28 21.74 16.01
CA ILE A 223 -11.02 21.58 16.76
C ILE A 223 -10.98 20.20 17.45
N ASN A 224 -12.10 19.75 18.02
CA ASN A 224 -12.18 18.43 18.65
C ASN A 224 -12.04 17.29 17.63
N LEU A 225 -12.61 17.44 16.43
CA LEU A 225 -12.47 16.48 15.34
C LEU A 225 -11.01 16.39 14.88
N GLU A 226 -10.32 17.52 14.71
CA GLU A 226 -8.88 17.53 14.39
C GLU A 226 -8.04 16.84 15.47
N LYS A 227 -8.27 17.19 16.75
CA LYS A 227 -7.61 16.52 17.89
C LYS A 227 -7.91 15.02 17.94
N LYS A 228 -9.14 14.62 17.61
CA LYS A 228 -9.55 13.21 17.54
C LYS A 228 -8.81 12.47 16.42
N ILE A 229 -8.67 13.08 15.24
CA ILE A 229 -7.90 12.51 14.12
C ILE A 229 -6.43 12.31 14.53
N ASP A 230 -5.81 13.30 15.17
CA ASP A 230 -4.42 13.21 15.63
C ASP A 230 -4.24 12.15 16.72
N LYS A 231 -5.18 12.07 17.67
CA LYS A 231 -5.18 11.02 18.70
C LYS A 231 -5.32 9.63 18.08
N LEU A 232 -6.29 9.41 17.19
CA LEU A 232 -6.49 8.11 16.55
C LEU A 232 -5.27 7.69 15.71
N LYS A 233 -4.63 8.65 15.02
CA LYS A 233 -3.35 8.38 14.34
C LYS A 233 -2.27 7.94 15.31
N LYS A 234 -2.18 8.59 16.48
CA LYS A 234 -1.22 8.21 17.53
C LYS A 234 -1.52 6.81 18.09
N ASP A 235 -2.79 6.50 18.35
CA ASP A 235 -3.22 5.21 18.88
C ASP A 235 -2.83 4.07 17.92
N VAL A 236 -3.04 4.23 16.60
CA VAL A 236 -2.58 3.26 15.58
C VAL A 236 -1.05 3.08 15.63
N VAL A 237 -0.29 4.16 15.83
CA VAL A 237 1.18 4.12 15.88
C VAL A 237 1.69 3.46 17.16
N ASP A 238 1.05 3.70 18.29
CA ASP A 238 1.44 3.10 19.56
C ASP A 238 1.09 1.60 19.60
N GLN A 239 -0.09 1.21 19.08
CA GLN A 239 -0.43 -0.20 18.89
C GLN A 239 0.51 -0.91 17.92
N LEU A 240 1.00 -0.24 16.86
CA LEU A 240 2.03 -0.82 16.00
C LEU A 240 3.24 -1.25 16.83
N LYS A 241 3.78 -0.38 17.70
CA LYS A 241 4.96 -0.69 18.51
C LYS A 241 4.73 -1.90 19.41
N GLU A 242 3.56 -2.01 20.04
CA GLU A 242 3.19 -3.18 20.85
C GLU A 242 3.14 -4.46 20.01
N ASN A 243 2.56 -4.40 18.81
CA ASN A 243 2.47 -5.53 17.89
C ASN A 243 3.84 -5.97 17.36
N LEU A 244 4.76 -5.04 17.10
CA LEU A 244 6.13 -5.37 16.67
C LEU A 244 6.90 -6.16 17.73
N GLN A 245 6.55 -6.06 19.02
CA GLN A 245 7.17 -6.82 20.09
C GLN A 245 6.64 -8.26 20.22
N GLN A 246 5.51 -8.58 19.59
CA GLN A 246 4.89 -9.90 19.68
C GLN A 246 5.71 -10.95 18.92
N GLN A 247 5.79 -12.16 19.49
CA GLN A 247 6.54 -13.27 18.89
C GLN A 247 6.09 -13.64 17.48
N GLN A 248 4.80 -13.44 17.17
CA GLN A 248 4.25 -13.74 15.85
C GLN A 248 4.88 -12.87 14.75
N GLN A 249 5.24 -11.62 15.07
CA GLN A 249 5.81 -10.67 14.12
C GLN A 249 7.35 -10.73 14.05
N GLN A 250 8.00 -11.38 15.02
CA GLN A 250 9.47 -11.55 15.04
C GLN A 250 10.00 -12.21 13.77
N LYS A 251 9.24 -13.18 13.25
CA LYS A 251 9.53 -13.78 11.96
C LYS A 251 9.59 -12.65 10.90
N MET A 252 8.48 -12.00 10.57
CA MET A 252 8.47 -10.99 9.50
C MET A 252 9.54 -9.89 9.70
N LEU A 253 9.81 -9.48 10.94
CA LEU A 253 10.86 -8.51 11.26
C LEU A 253 12.28 -8.99 10.96
N GLU A 254 12.61 -10.25 11.28
CA GLU A 254 13.88 -10.87 10.87
C GLU A 254 14.00 -10.91 9.34
N GLN A 255 12.90 -11.24 8.64
CA GLN A 255 12.80 -11.24 7.18
C GLN A 255 13.20 -9.88 6.60
N ILE A 256 12.59 -8.82 7.12
CA ILE A 256 12.86 -7.44 6.72
C ILE A 256 14.31 -7.08 7.04
N TRP A 257 14.78 -7.37 8.25
CA TRP A 257 16.14 -7.05 8.68
C TRP A 257 17.19 -7.66 7.76
N HIS A 258 17.04 -8.94 7.42
CA HIS A 258 17.92 -9.62 6.50
C HIS A 258 17.92 -8.97 5.12
N ALA A 259 16.75 -8.55 4.62
CA ALA A 259 16.60 -7.86 3.35
C ALA A 259 17.18 -6.43 3.33
N LEU A 260 17.50 -5.84 4.48
CA LEU A 260 18.02 -4.47 4.53
C LEU A 260 19.42 -4.38 3.88
N PRO A 261 19.63 -3.40 2.99
CA PRO A 261 20.95 -3.12 2.43
C PRO A 261 21.85 -2.49 3.49
N LYS A 262 23.14 -2.84 3.44
CA LYS A 262 24.19 -2.31 4.34
C LYS A 262 24.64 -0.92 3.89
N TYR A 263 23.74 0.05 3.98
CA TYR A 263 24.11 1.43 3.75
C TYR A 263 25.07 1.93 4.83
N LYS A 264 26.04 2.76 4.42
CA LYS A 264 26.86 3.52 5.36
C LYS A 264 25.98 4.47 6.19
N ASP A 265 25.00 5.09 5.54
CA ASP A 265 23.96 5.89 6.19
C ASP A 265 22.63 5.13 6.27
N LYS A 266 22.28 4.65 7.47
CA LYS A 266 21.03 3.92 7.73
C LYS A 266 19.79 4.81 7.67
N ARG A 267 19.92 6.15 7.61
CA ARG A 267 18.79 7.08 7.36
C ARG A 267 18.15 6.85 5.98
N CYS A 268 18.85 6.13 5.09
CA CYS A 268 18.32 5.66 3.82
C CYS A 268 17.27 4.55 3.96
N TRP A 269 17.12 3.92 5.13
CA TRP A 269 16.02 2.99 5.39
C TRP A 269 14.74 3.77 5.69
N ARG A 270 14.00 4.10 4.63
CA ARG A 270 12.77 4.90 4.69
C ARG A 270 11.84 4.52 3.56
N ALA A 271 10.53 4.62 3.79
CA ALA A 271 9.50 4.32 2.83
C ALA A 271 9.66 5.08 1.50
N SER A 272 10.23 6.28 1.51
CA SER A 272 10.50 7.06 0.30
C SER A 272 11.69 6.56 -0.53
N ASN A 273 12.53 5.66 -0.01
CA ASN A 273 13.66 5.12 -0.75
C ASN A 273 13.19 4.10 -1.81
N ASN A 274 13.72 4.22 -3.03
CA ASN A 274 13.38 3.38 -4.20
C ASN A 274 14.60 2.72 -4.84
N SER A 275 15.76 2.77 -4.17
CA SER A 275 16.99 2.11 -4.62
C SER A 275 16.80 0.61 -4.82
N TYR A 276 17.52 0.04 -5.79
CA TYR A 276 17.38 -1.36 -6.19
C TYR A 276 17.56 -2.33 -5.01
N ASP A 277 18.57 -2.10 -4.20
CA ASP A 277 18.98 -2.92 -3.06
C ASP A 277 18.09 -2.76 -1.83
N PHE A 278 17.22 -1.74 -1.77
CA PHE A 278 16.25 -1.54 -0.68
C PHE A 278 14.85 -2.09 -1.00
N ARG A 279 14.55 -2.42 -2.26
CA ARG A 279 13.20 -2.82 -2.69
C ARG A 279 12.66 -4.04 -1.94
N GLU A 280 13.52 -5.02 -1.68
CA GLU A 280 13.12 -6.25 -0.96
C GLU A 280 12.65 -5.91 0.46
N ALA A 281 13.46 -5.17 1.21
CA ALA A 281 13.08 -4.72 2.55
C ALA A 281 11.83 -3.84 2.55
N LYS A 282 11.73 -2.92 1.57
CA LYS A 282 10.55 -2.05 1.41
C LYS A 282 9.27 -2.85 1.19
N LEU A 283 9.30 -3.83 0.29
CA LEU A 283 8.14 -4.66 -0.02
C LEU A 283 7.69 -5.48 1.20
N LEU A 284 8.63 -6.14 1.88
CA LEU A 284 8.33 -6.93 3.09
C LEU A 284 7.75 -6.06 4.21
N THR A 285 8.28 -4.85 4.37
CA THR A 285 7.80 -3.90 5.37
C THR A 285 6.40 -3.41 5.04
N GLY A 286 6.12 -3.11 3.77
CA GLY A 286 4.76 -2.75 3.32
C GLY A 286 3.76 -3.88 3.59
N LYS A 287 4.11 -5.12 3.23
CA LYS A 287 3.27 -6.30 3.48
C LYS A 287 2.97 -6.51 4.98
N LEU A 288 3.97 -6.32 5.84
CA LEU A 288 3.78 -6.36 7.30
C LEU A 288 2.78 -5.29 7.76
N VAL A 289 2.97 -4.04 7.33
CA VAL A 289 2.08 -2.93 7.70
C VAL A 289 0.65 -3.17 7.20
N ASP A 290 0.49 -3.62 5.96
CA ASP A 290 -0.82 -3.95 5.38
C ASP A 290 -1.53 -5.07 6.17
N ASP A 291 -0.80 -6.12 6.54
CA ASP A 291 -1.36 -7.23 7.32
C ASP A 291 -1.79 -6.78 8.72
N LEU A 292 -1.00 -5.90 9.36
CA LEU A 292 -1.32 -5.32 10.66
C LEU A 292 -2.54 -4.40 10.58
N LEU A 293 -2.62 -3.52 9.57
CA LEU A 293 -3.77 -2.64 9.35
C LEU A 293 -5.08 -3.40 9.08
N LYS A 294 -4.99 -4.59 8.46
CA LYS A 294 -6.16 -5.46 8.19
C LYS A 294 -6.60 -6.30 9.39
N LYS A 295 -5.73 -6.48 10.40
CA LYS A 295 -5.97 -7.36 11.53
C LYS A 295 -5.81 -6.60 12.83
N ASP A 296 -4.59 -6.58 13.35
CA ASP A 296 -4.29 -6.18 14.72
C ASP A 296 -4.55 -4.68 14.98
N LEU A 297 -4.41 -3.82 13.97
CA LEU A 297 -4.61 -2.36 14.04
C LEU A 297 -5.94 -1.91 13.41
N ASN A 298 -6.77 -2.84 12.93
CA ASN A 298 -7.91 -2.51 12.07
C ASN A 298 -8.93 -1.58 12.76
N GLN A 299 -9.22 -1.85 14.04
CA GLN A 299 -10.25 -1.10 14.76
C GLN A 299 -9.93 0.40 14.83
N ASP A 300 -8.69 0.78 15.17
CA ASP A 300 -8.32 2.19 15.29
C ASP A 300 -8.00 2.82 13.94
N TYR A 301 -7.57 2.02 12.97
CA TYR A 301 -7.43 2.44 11.58
C TYR A 301 -8.78 2.84 10.96
N GLU A 302 -9.84 2.04 11.11
CA GLU A 302 -11.17 2.38 10.60
C GLU A 302 -11.77 3.62 11.30
N LYS A 303 -11.55 3.77 12.61
CA LYS A 303 -11.92 4.99 13.34
C LYS A 303 -11.19 6.22 12.79
N TYR A 304 -9.90 6.08 12.47
CA TYR A 304 -9.11 7.15 11.86
C TYR A 304 -9.66 7.55 10.48
N LEU A 305 -9.99 6.57 9.63
CA LEU A 305 -10.56 6.83 8.29
C LEU A 305 -11.94 7.46 8.35
N SER A 306 -12.81 6.98 9.25
CA SER A 306 -14.14 7.57 9.45
C SER A 306 -14.08 9.02 9.95
N ALA A 307 -13.14 9.35 10.84
CA ALA A 307 -12.96 10.74 11.29
C ALA A 307 -12.45 11.66 10.17
N ILE A 308 -11.59 11.16 9.27
CA ILE A 308 -11.20 11.90 8.05
C ILE A 308 -12.38 12.09 7.12
N LYS A 309 -13.18 11.03 6.91
CA LYS A 309 -14.37 11.09 6.06
C LYS A 309 -15.36 12.13 6.58
N GLN A 310 -15.57 12.17 7.90
CA GLN A 310 -16.39 13.19 8.55
C GLN A 310 -15.83 14.58 8.24
N LYS A 311 -14.54 14.82 8.49
CA LYS A 311 -13.91 16.11 8.19
C LYS A 311 -14.05 16.54 6.72
N ASP A 312 -13.93 15.61 5.78
CA ASP A 312 -14.11 15.90 4.36
C ASP A 312 -15.58 16.20 4.02
N SER A 313 -16.53 15.58 4.73
CA SER A 313 -17.96 15.89 4.63
C SER A 313 -18.23 17.30 5.15
N ASP A 314 -17.80 17.61 6.37
CA ASP A 314 -17.97 18.92 7.01
C ASP A 314 -17.34 20.04 6.15
N ASN A 315 -16.18 19.78 5.54
CA ASN A 315 -15.57 20.74 4.61
C ASN A 315 -16.41 20.96 3.34
N ARG A 316 -17.07 19.94 2.80
CA ARG A 316 -17.91 20.07 1.59
C ARG A 316 -19.17 20.86 1.86
N GLU A 317 -19.74 20.70 3.05
CA GLU A 317 -20.84 21.53 3.55
C GLU A 317 -20.38 22.99 3.66
N LYS A 318 -19.25 23.26 4.33
CA LYS A 318 -18.73 24.63 4.55
C LYS A 318 -18.30 25.34 3.26
N TYR A 319 -17.59 24.65 2.37
CA TYR A 319 -16.86 25.30 1.27
C TYR A 319 -17.24 24.83 -0.14
N GLY A 320 -18.16 23.86 -0.26
CA GLY A 320 -18.71 23.34 -1.51
C GLY A 320 -18.22 21.94 -1.90
N GLN A 321 -18.97 21.30 -2.78
CA GLN A 321 -18.83 19.86 -3.12
C GLN A 321 -17.57 19.50 -3.91
N ASN A 322 -16.86 20.47 -4.49
CA ASN A 322 -15.64 20.24 -5.29
C ASN A 322 -14.39 19.90 -4.48
N ILE A 323 -14.53 19.49 -3.21
CA ILE A 323 -13.41 19.11 -2.33
C ILE A 323 -13.10 17.62 -2.52
N PRO A 324 -11.88 17.29 -2.97
CA PRO A 324 -11.49 15.91 -3.23
C PRO A 324 -11.42 15.10 -1.94
N ASP A 325 -11.69 13.81 -2.04
CA ASP A 325 -11.50 12.87 -0.92
C ASP A 325 -10.03 12.81 -0.50
N SER A 326 -9.77 13.09 0.77
CA SER A 326 -8.43 13.08 1.35
C SER A 326 -8.00 11.70 1.83
N ILE A 327 -8.93 10.73 1.95
CA ILE A 327 -8.68 9.37 2.44
C ILE A 327 -7.52 8.69 1.68
N PRO A 328 -7.48 8.62 0.34
CA PRO A 328 -6.41 7.89 -0.35
C PRO A 328 -5.01 8.44 -0.04
N LYS A 329 -4.89 9.77 0.07
CA LYS A 329 -3.64 10.43 0.44
C LYS A 329 -3.27 10.14 1.89
N LYS A 330 -4.23 10.26 2.81
CA LYS A 330 -4.02 10.03 4.26
C LYS A 330 -3.68 8.57 4.57
N GLN A 331 -4.28 7.61 3.86
CA GLN A 331 -3.95 6.19 3.94
C GLN A 331 -2.50 5.95 3.55
N LYS A 332 -2.07 6.49 2.40
CA LYS A 332 -0.68 6.39 1.95
C LYS A 332 0.29 7.04 2.94
N ASP A 333 -0.02 8.25 3.40
CA ASP A 333 0.83 8.98 4.36
C ASP A 333 0.97 8.22 5.69
N LEU A 334 -0.11 7.61 6.19
CA LEU A 334 -0.08 6.77 7.39
C LEU A 334 0.71 5.48 7.14
N HIS A 335 0.46 4.79 6.02
CA HIS A 335 1.17 3.57 5.65
C HIS A 335 2.69 3.81 5.58
N ASP A 336 3.12 4.82 4.82
CA ASP A 336 4.54 5.19 4.71
C ASP A 336 5.14 5.58 6.07
N TYR A 337 4.35 6.25 6.93
CA TYR A 337 4.76 6.57 8.29
C TYR A 337 4.96 5.31 9.16
N LEU A 338 4.04 4.35 9.11
CA LEU A 338 4.14 3.09 9.85
C LEU A 338 5.34 2.26 9.36
N MET A 339 5.58 2.19 8.05
CA MET A 339 6.79 1.56 7.50
C MET A 339 8.06 2.20 8.05
N ASN A 340 8.11 3.54 8.14
CA ASN A 340 9.25 4.24 8.73
C ASN A 340 9.45 3.88 10.20
N ARG A 341 8.37 3.68 10.97
CA ARG A 341 8.46 3.22 12.36
C ARG A 341 9.00 1.81 12.48
N VAL A 342 8.65 0.91 11.56
CA VAL A 342 9.29 -0.42 11.50
C VAL A 342 10.80 -0.28 11.24
N PHE A 343 11.22 0.58 10.30
CA PHE A 343 12.65 0.80 10.03
C PHE A 343 13.38 1.50 11.18
N ASP A 344 12.70 2.36 11.96
CA ASP A 344 13.25 2.92 13.20
C ASP A 344 13.57 1.80 14.19
N GLU A 345 12.64 0.87 14.44
CA GLU A 345 12.90 -0.24 15.37
C GLU A 345 14.00 -1.18 14.90
N LEU A 346 14.08 -1.43 13.59
CA LEU A 346 15.16 -2.25 13.04
C LEU A 346 16.54 -1.57 13.08
N ARG A 347 16.59 -0.23 13.10
CA ARG A 347 17.86 0.50 13.28
C ARG A 347 18.43 0.31 14.67
N GLU A 348 17.58 0.29 15.69
CA GLU A 348 17.98 0.04 17.09
C GLU A 348 18.52 -1.38 17.30
N VAL A 349 18.02 -2.37 16.54
CA VAL A 349 18.47 -3.78 16.60
C VAL A 349 19.87 -3.98 15.98
N ASP A 350 20.23 -3.21 14.97
CA ASP A 350 21.46 -3.38 14.18
C ASP A 350 22.73 -2.78 14.85
N ALA A 351 22.62 -2.34 16.11
CA ALA A 351 23.79 -2.02 16.92
C ALA A 351 24.55 -3.29 17.39
N VAL A 352 23.94 -4.49 17.29
CA VAL A 352 24.48 -5.71 17.94
C VAL A 352 24.85 -6.87 16.99
N SER A 353 24.46 -6.91 15.71
CA SER A 353 24.78 -8.09 14.87
C SER A 353 25.11 -7.80 13.42
N THR A 354 26.36 -7.43 13.13
CA THR A 354 26.83 -7.32 11.75
C THR A 354 27.07 -8.68 11.07
N LYS A 355 26.58 -8.76 9.82
CA LYS A 355 26.91 -9.69 8.72
C LYS A 355 26.05 -10.96 8.60
N SER A 356 24.89 -10.83 7.93
CA SER A 356 24.26 -11.94 7.20
C SER A 356 24.58 -11.91 5.70
N ASN A 357 24.66 -13.07 5.07
CA ASN A 357 25.00 -13.29 3.64
C ASN A 357 23.73 -13.44 2.78
N PHE A 358 23.80 -13.11 1.48
CA PHE A 358 22.69 -13.28 0.49
C PHE A 358 21.97 -14.63 0.61
N SER A 359 22.72 -15.71 0.84
CA SER A 359 22.18 -17.07 0.99
C SER A 359 21.28 -17.26 2.21
N GLU A 360 21.54 -16.57 3.32
CA GLU A 360 20.69 -16.65 4.51
C GLU A 360 19.36 -15.96 4.25
N ARG A 361 19.37 -14.85 3.50
CA ARG A 361 18.15 -14.11 3.11
C ARG A 361 17.23 -14.97 2.23
N VAL A 362 17.81 -15.62 1.21
CA VAL A 362 17.07 -16.52 0.32
C VAL A 362 16.52 -17.71 1.12
N LYS A 363 17.29 -18.24 2.09
CA LYS A 363 16.83 -19.31 3.00
C LYS A 363 15.64 -18.95 3.86
N TRP A 364 15.69 -17.75 4.39
CA TRP A 364 14.72 -17.25 5.34
C TRP A 364 13.39 -16.89 4.68
N LEU A 365 13.43 -16.38 3.45
CA LEU A 365 12.24 -15.92 2.70
C LEU A 365 11.21 -17.04 2.39
N GLY A 366 11.64 -18.31 2.44
CA GLY A 366 10.76 -19.45 2.13
C GLY A 366 10.39 -19.54 0.65
N ILE A 367 9.45 -20.43 0.31
CA ILE A 367 9.07 -20.69 -1.09
C ILE A 367 8.28 -19.50 -1.68
N GLU A 368 7.23 -19.08 -0.99
CA GLU A 368 6.30 -18.03 -1.48
C GLU A 368 7.00 -16.68 -1.68
N GLY A 369 7.75 -16.21 -0.68
CA GLY A 369 8.43 -14.92 -0.78
C GLY A 369 9.49 -14.91 -1.90
N ASN A 370 10.20 -16.02 -2.11
CA ASN A 370 11.17 -16.09 -3.21
C ASN A 370 10.47 -16.09 -4.58
N ASN A 371 9.31 -16.72 -4.71
CA ASN A 371 8.52 -16.71 -5.95
C ASN A 371 7.99 -15.30 -6.27
N GLU A 372 7.46 -14.58 -5.28
CA GLU A 372 7.02 -13.18 -5.45
C GLU A 372 8.17 -12.30 -5.97
N LEU A 373 9.37 -12.43 -5.38
CA LEU A 373 10.54 -11.69 -5.83
C LEU A 373 11.04 -12.13 -7.21
N ILE A 374 11.02 -13.43 -7.52
CA ILE A 374 11.38 -13.92 -8.86
C ILE A 374 10.49 -13.28 -9.91
N GLU A 375 9.18 -13.14 -9.66
CA GLU A 375 8.25 -12.50 -10.59
C GLU A 375 8.61 -11.02 -10.81
N VAL A 376 8.85 -10.29 -9.71
CA VAL A 376 9.25 -8.88 -9.76
C VAL A 376 10.56 -8.69 -10.51
N LEU A 377 11.58 -9.49 -10.19
CA LEU A 377 12.89 -9.44 -10.85
C LEU A 377 12.79 -9.83 -12.33
N SER A 378 11.93 -10.78 -12.68
CA SER A 378 11.69 -11.20 -14.07
C SER A 378 11.03 -10.09 -14.89
N LYS A 379 10.04 -9.38 -14.34
CA LYS A 379 9.45 -8.19 -14.99
C LYS A 379 10.49 -7.09 -15.22
N GLN A 380 11.39 -6.88 -14.27
CA GLN A 380 12.47 -5.89 -14.38
C GLN A 380 13.53 -6.29 -15.41
N LEU A 381 13.88 -7.58 -15.49
CA LEU A 381 14.81 -8.08 -16.48
C LEU A 381 14.31 -7.82 -17.91
N LYS A 382 13.00 -8.00 -18.17
CA LYS A 382 12.38 -7.68 -19.46
C LYS A 382 12.54 -6.21 -19.87
N ASN A 383 12.58 -5.30 -18.89
CA ASN A 383 12.65 -3.85 -19.12
C ASN A 383 14.09 -3.29 -19.03
N THR A 384 15.11 -4.13 -18.78
CA THR A 384 16.48 -3.68 -18.57
C THR A 384 17.31 -3.79 -19.86
N LYS A 385 17.71 -2.64 -20.43
CA LYS A 385 18.57 -2.57 -21.63
C LYS A 385 20.08 -2.73 -21.35
N SER A 386 20.52 -2.57 -20.09
CA SER A 386 21.94 -2.64 -19.71
C SER A 386 22.39 -4.08 -19.46
N ASP A 387 23.41 -4.52 -20.18
CA ASP A 387 23.92 -5.90 -20.12
C ASP A 387 24.47 -6.28 -18.73
N ILE A 388 25.18 -5.36 -18.06
CA ILE A 388 25.71 -5.59 -16.70
C ILE A 388 24.59 -5.74 -15.67
N LYS A 389 23.54 -4.91 -15.76
CA LYS A 389 22.39 -4.98 -14.85
C LYS A 389 21.54 -6.22 -15.14
N ALA A 390 21.34 -6.56 -16.41
CA ALA A 390 20.63 -7.76 -16.82
C ALA A 390 21.34 -9.05 -16.35
N LYS A 391 22.68 -9.11 -16.45
CA LYS A 391 23.49 -10.23 -15.93
C LYS A 391 23.33 -10.42 -14.42
N LYS A 392 23.35 -9.32 -13.64
CA LYS A 392 23.13 -9.38 -12.19
C LYS A 392 21.73 -9.88 -11.84
N LEU A 393 20.69 -9.39 -12.54
CA LEU A 393 19.30 -9.84 -12.37
C LEU A 393 19.13 -11.33 -12.69
N LYS A 394 19.68 -11.79 -13.82
CA LYS A 394 19.66 -13.21 -14.19
C LYS A 394 20.32 -14.10 -13.13
N LYS A 395 21.50 -13.69 -12.63
CA LYS A 395 22.22 -14.40 -11.57
C LYS A 395 21.38 -14.50 -10.28
N GLU A 396 20.75 -13.40 -9.87
CA GLU A 396 19.90 -13.39 -8.69
C GLU A 396 18.66 -14.29 -8.85
N ILE A 397 17.96 -14.19 -9.98
CA ILE A 397 16.81 -15.03 -10.29
C ILE A 397 17.20 -16.51 -10.28
N GLY A 398 18.31 -16.88 -10.92
CA GLY A 398 18.81 -18.26 -10.96
C GLY A 398 19.08 -18.82 -9.57
N ILE A 399 19.77 -18.05 -8.70
CA ILE A 399 20.05 -18.50 -7.33
C ILE A 399 18.76 -18.68 -6.53
N ARG A 400 17.79 -17.76 -6.66
CA ARG A 400 16.50 -17.87 -5.96
C ARG A 400 15.69 -19.08 -6.45
N LYS A 401 15.63 -19.32 -7.76
CA LYS A 401 14.96 -20.51 -8.34
C LYS A 401 15.59 -21.82 -7.85
N TYR A 402 16.92 -21.90 -7.89
CA TYR A 402 17.66 -23.05 -7.36
C TYR A 402 17.29 -23.31 -5.90
N TYR A 403 17.29 -22.25 -5.09
CA TYR A 403 17.00 -22.37 -3.67
C TYR A 403 15.54 -22.76 -3.38
N VAL A 404 14.59 -22.20 -4.12
CA VAL A 404 13.18 -22.65 -4.08
C VAL A 404 13.09 -24.15 -4.37
N GLY A 405 13.82 -24.63 -5.38
CA GLY A 405 13.90 -26.06 -5.70
C GLY A 405 14.47 -26.91 -4.55
N VAL A 406 15.49 -26.41 -3.84
CA VAL A 406 16.04 -27.05 -2.64
C VAL A 406 15.00 -27.13 -1.53
N LEU A 407 14.33 -26.02 -1.20
CA LEU A 407 13.28 -25.98 -0.17
C LEU A 407 12.12 -26.94 -0.47
N ILE A 408 11.70 -27.03 -1.73
CA ILE A 408 10.64 -27.95 -2.14
C ILE A 408 11.06 -29.39 -1.85
N LYS A 409 12.29 -29.77 -2.20
CA LYS A 409 12.84 -31.12 -1.91
C LYS A 409 12.97 -31.38 -0.41
N GLU A 410 13.48 -30.42 0.36
CA GLU A 410 13.58 -30.53 1.83
C GLU A 410 12.20 -30.70 2.49
N ASN A 411 11.20 -29.92 2.06
CA ASN A 411 9.83 -30.05 2.55
C ASN A 411 9.22 -31.41 2.20
N LYS A 412 9.50 -31.94 0.99
CA LYS A 412 9.07 -33.28 0.58
C LYS A 412 9.70 -34.37 1.45
N ASN A 413 11.00 -34.27 1.73
CA ASN A 413 11.71 -35.19 2.62
C ASN A 413 11.16 -35.15 4.05
N LYS A 414 10.88 -33.96 4.57
CA LYS A 414 10.25 -33.79 5.89
C LYS A 414 8.86 -34.42 5.93
N ASN A 415 8.09 -34.31 4.85
CA ASN A 415 6.78 -34.98 4.74
C ASN A 415 6.94 -36.51 4.84
N TYR A 416 7.88 -37.12 4.12
CA TYR A 416 8.12 -38.56 4.23
C TYR A 416 8.47 -39.00 5.66
N LEU A 417 9.32 -38.26 6.37
CA LEU A 417 9.64 -38.54 7.77
C LEU A 417 8.42 -38.44 8.69
N ASN A 418 7.57 -37.43 8.49
CA ASN A 418 6.33 -37.29 9.26
C ASN A 418 5.39 -38.48 9.01
N GLN A 419 5.26 -38.93 7.76
CA GLN A 419 4.42 -40.08 7.41
C GLN A 419 4.94 -41.39 8.00
N ILE A 420 6.25 -41.60 7.97
CA ILE A 420 6.89 -42.75 8.62
C ILE A 420 6.60 -42.73 10.13
N SER A 421 6.71 -41.56 10.76
CA SER A 421 6.45 -41.41 12.20
C SER A 421 4.98 -41.68 12.52
N GLU A 422 4.06 -41.14 11.73
CA GLU A 422 2.62 -41.37 11.90
C GLU A 422 2.23 -42.84 11.70
N LEU A 423 2.80 -43.51 10.70
CA LEU A 423 2.60 -44.96 10.51
C LEU A 423 3.10 -45.73 11.73
N LYS A 424 4.26 -45.39 12.29
CA LYS A 424 4.80 -46.07 13.48
C LYS A 424 3.98 -45.83 14.74
N GLU A 425 3.39 -44.65 14.90
CA GLU A 425 2.62 -44.26 16.09
C GLU A 425 1.18 -44.74 16.06
N LYS A 426 0.51 -44.64 14.90
CA LYS A 426 -0.93 -44.88 14.76
C LYS A 426 -1.28 -46.15 13.98
N GLY A 427 -0.33 -46.69 13.25
CA GLY A 427 -0.51 -47.88 12.43
C GLY A 427 -0.50 -49.18 13.23
N LEU A 428 -1.06 -50.24 12.64
CA LEU A 428 -1.01 -51.60 13.18
C LEU A 428 0.32 -52.25 12.79
N LYS A 429 1.06 -52.80 13.76
CA LYS A 429 2.32 -53.51 13.49
C LYS A 429 2.08 -54.80 12.73
N ASN A 430 2.35 -54.78 11.43
CA ASN A 430 2.24 -55.92 10.53
C ASN A 430 3.17 -55.74 9.31
N ASN A 431 3.24 -56.78 8.47
CA ASN A 431 4.02 -56.77 7.23
C ASN A 431 3.62 -55.64 6.25
N VAL A 432 2.36 -55.19 6.28
CA VAL A 432 1.88 -54.07 5.46
C VAL A 432 2.51 -52.76 5.93
N GLN A 433 2.56 -52.52 7.25
CA GLN A 433 3.24 -51.35 7.83
C GLN A 433 4.72 -51.32 7.45
N ASP A 434 5.42 -52.47 7.57
CA ASP A 434 6.84 -52.57 7.23
C ASP A 434 7.11 -52.24 5.76
N TYR A 435 6.27 -52.77 4.84
CA TYR A 435 6.37 -52.47 3.42
C TYR A 435 6.20 -50.97 3.13
N LEU A 436 5.15 -50.34 3.70
CA LEU A 436 4.86 -48.92 3.48
C LEU A 436 5.93 -48.00 4.09
N ILE A 437 6.47 -48.35 5.27
CA ILE A 437 7.58 -47.62 5.87
C ILE A 437 8.83 -47.73 5.00
N ASN A 438 9.16 -48.92 4.51
CA ASN A 438 10.34 -49.12 3.66
C ASN A 438 10.21 -48.32 2.35
N ASP A 439 9.04 -48.34 1.71
CA ASP A 439 8.75 -47.54 0.52
C ASP A 439 8.95 -46.02 0.77
N LEU A 440 8.46 -45.51 1.89
CA LEU A 440 8.66 -44.10 2.28
C LEU A 440 10.13 -43.79 2.61
N GLN A 441 10.86 -44.73 3.21
CA GLN A 441 12.29 -44.58 3.50
C GLN A 441 13.11 -44.53 2.21
N GLU A 442 12.81 -45.37 1.23
CA GLU A 442 13.44 -45.34 -0.09
C GLU A 442 13.17 -44.00 -0.80
N LYS A 443 11.93 -43.48 -0.74
CA LYS A 443 11.57 -42.16 -1.29
C LYS A 443 12.29 -41.02 -0.57
N TYR A 444 12.41 -41.08 0.76
CA TYR A 444 13.20 -40.15 1.55
C TYR A 444 14.68 -40.19 1.16
N ARG A 445 15.25 -41.39 1.04
CA ARG A 445 16.65 -41.61 0.66
C ARG A 445 16.94 -41.06 -0.73
N LEU A 446 16.05 -41.31 -1.70
CA LEU A 446 16.13 -40.69 -3.03
C LEU A 446 16.15 -39.17 -2.94
N GLY A 447 15.26 -38.57 -2.13
CA GLY A 447 15.21 -37.13 -1.94
C GLY A 447 16.48 -36.56 -1.28
N VAL A 448 17.12 -37.29 -0.36
CA VAL A 448 18.42 -36.92 0.22
C VAL A 448 19.51 -36.95 -0.86
N LEU A 449 19.57 -38.00 -1.68
CA LEU A 449 20.53 -38.11 -2.78
C LEU A 449 20.33 -37.00 -3.83
N GLN A 450 19.09 -36.58 -4.07
CA GLN A 450 18.75 -35.45 -4.96
C GLN A 450 19.22 -34.08 -4.45
N LEU A 451 19.50 -33.93 -3.15
CA LEU A 451 20.08 -32.71 -2.56
C LEU A 451 21.62 -32.68 -2.67
N ILE A 452 22.26 -33.84 -2.89
CA ILE A 452 23.70 -33.93 -3.15
C ILE A 452 23.96 -33.61 -4.63
N SER A 453 24.86 -32.66 -4.88
CA SER A 453 25.32 -32.33 -6.24
C SER A 453 25.88 -33.57 -6.94
N ARG A 454 25.57 -33.76 -8.23
CA ARG A 454 26.00 -34.92 -9.03
C ARG A 454 27.50 -35.18 -8.95
N ASN A 455 28.30 -34.12 -8.94
CA ASN A 455 29.77 -34.20 -8.91
C ASN A 455 30.32 -34.51 -7.51
N LYS A 456 29.48 -34.41 -6.47
CA LYS A 456 29.83 -34.69 -5.07
C LYS A 456 29.28 -36.03 -4.57
N ARG A 457 28.60 -36.80 -5.42
CA ARG A 457 28.18 -38.16 -5.08
C ARG A 457 29.34 -39.11 -5.28
N ASP A 458 29.68 -39.88 -4.24
CA ASP A 458 30.57 -41.04 -4.38
C ASP A 458 29.94 -42.15 -5.25
N ASN A 459 30.72 -43.19 -5.54
CA ASN A 459 30.28 -44.27 -6.43
C ASN A 459 29.11 -45.08 -5.86
N ASP A 460 29.05 -45.24 -4.53
CA ASP A 460 27.98 -45.96 -3.86
C ASP A 460 26.66 -45.18 -3.94
N ASN A 461 26.69 -43.89 -3.60
CA ASN A 461 25.55 -42.99 -3.71
C ASN A 461 25.09 -42.81 -5.16
N LYS A 462 25.98 -42.89 -6.15
CA LYS A 462 25.60 -42.90 -7.58
C LYS A 462 24.81 -44.16 -7.95
N THR A 463 25.29 -45.32 -7.52
CA THR A 463 24.65 -46.62 -7.80
C THR A 463 23.30 -46.71 -7.10
N GLU A 464 23.24 -46.32 -5.83
CA GLU A 464 22.01 -46.25 -5.04
C GLU A 464 21.01 -45.26 -5.65
N TYR A 465 21.46 -44.07 -6.05
CA TYR A 465 20.62 -43.09 -6.73
C TYR A 465 20.00 -43.67 -8.00
N GLN A 466 20.78 -44.36 -8.83
CA GLN A 466 20.26 -44.93 -10.08
C GLN A 466 19.20 -46.00 -9.81
N LYS A 467 19.42 -46.89 -8.83
CA LYS A 467 18.44 -47.89 -8.40
C LYS A 467 17.13 -47.25 -7.92
N LEU A 468 17.24 -46.29 -7.00
CA LEU A 468 16.07 -45.61 -6.41
C LEU A 468 15.32 -44.74 -7.42
N VAL A 469 16.02 -44.07 -8.34
CA VAL A 469 15.40 -43.32 -9.45
C VAL A 469 14.63 -44.26 -10.36
N ASN A 470 15.20 -45.40 -10.77
CA ASN A 470 14.51 -46.33 -11.66
C ASN A 470 13.20 -46.85 -11.02
N LYS A 471 13.21 -47.10 -9.71
CA LYS A 471 12.03 -47.57 -8.95
C LYS A 471 11.00 -46.45 -8.72
N HIS A 472 11.42 -45.28 -8.25
CA HIS A 472 10.53 -44.23 -7.72
C HIS A 472 10.35 -43.00 -8.61
N ALA A 473 11.05 -42.88 -9.73
CA ALA A 473 10.90 -41.72 -10.61
C ALA A 473 9.47 -41.58 -11.13
N ASP A 474 9.07 -40.32 -11.29
CA ASP A 474 7.87 -39.93 -12.01
C ASP A 474 8.04 -40.34 -13.48
N VAL A 475 7.12 -41.18 -13.96
CA VAL A 475 7.16 -41.71 -15.32
C VAL A 475 7.10 -40.60 -16.36
N SER A 476 6.53 -39.43 -16.06
CA SER A 476 6.51 -38.28 -16.97
C SER A 476 7.89 -37.64 -17.15
N GLN A 477 8.72 -37.67 -16.11
CA GLN A 477 10.05 -37.03 -16.05
C GLN A 477 11.18 -37.92 -16.62
N LEU A 478 10.89 -39.19 -16.91
CA LEU A 478 11.87 -40.10 -17.51
C LEU A 478 12.03 -39.86 -19.02
N SER A 479 13.23 -39.55 -19.48
CA SER A 479 13.52 -39.40 -20.92
C SER A 479 13.43 -40.74 -21.67
N VAL A 480 12.91 -40.71 -22.90
CA VAL A 480 12.87 -41.86 -23.83
C VAL A 480 14.26 -42.47 -24.03
N LYS A 481 15.32 -41.64 -24.08
CA LYS A 481 16.70 -42.12 -24.27
C LYS A 481 17.16 -43.04 -23.12
N LYS A 482 16.70 -42.79 -21.89
CA LYS A 482 17.14 -43.47 -20.67
C LYS A 482 16.36 -44.75 -20.34
N ILE A 483 15.20 -44.98 -20.96
CA ILE A 483 14.36 -46.17 -20.71
C ILE A 483 14.95 -47.41 -21.37
N ASN A 484 14.81 -48.59 -20.76
CA ASN A 484 15.11 -49.89 -21.35
C ASN A 484 14.15 -50.94 -20.77
N GLU A 485 14.19 -52.17 -21.29
CA GLU A 485 13.32 -53.27 -20.83
C GLU A 485 13.47 -53.53 -19.32
N GLU A 486 14.71 -53.51 -18.80
CA GLU A 486 14.99 -53.72 -17.39
C GLU A 486 14.32 -52.68 -16.48
N ILE A 487 14.42 -51.38 -16.82
CA ILE A 487 13.81 -50.28 -16.07
C ILE A 487 12.28 -50.38 -16.11
N VAL A 488 11.71 -50.71 -17.28
CA VAL A 488 10.26 -50.90 -17.41
C VAL A 488 9.79 -52.09 -16.57
N ALA A 489 10.51 -53.21 -16.61
CA ALA A 489 10.19 -54.39 -15.81
C ALA A 489 10.27 -54.10 -14.30
N GLN A 490 11.36 -53.48 -13.84
CA GLN A 490 11.54 -53.08 -12.44
C GLN A 490 10.43 -52.14 -11.96
N LYS A 491 10.09 -51.13 -12.77
CA LYS A 491 9.02 -50.18 -12.44
C LYS A 491 7.65 -50.86 -12.39
N ASN A 492 7.34 -51.72 -13.37
CA ASN A 492 6.07 -52.44 -13.43
C ASN A 492 5.92 -53.38 -12.23
N GLN A 493 6.97 -54.13 -11.89
CA GLN A 493 6.99 -54.98 -10.70
C GLN A 493 6.70 -54.18 -9.43
N TYR A 494 7.40 -53.06 -9.23
CA TYR A 494 7.14 -52.18 -8.09
C TYR A 494 5.69 -51.69 -8.07
N LEU A 495 5.14 -51.25 -9.21
CA LEU A 495 3.76 -50.78 -9.30
C LEU A 495 2.74 -51.89 -8.98
N ASP A 496 3.00 -53.12 -9.39
CA ASP A 496 2.15 -54.29 -9.10
C ASP A 496 2.18 -54.68 -7.62
N GLU A 497 3.37 -54.77 -7.03
CA GLU A 497 3.56 -55.04 -5.61
C GLU A 497 2.89 -53.94 -4.77
N TRP A 498 3.12 -52.68 -5.14
CA TRP A 498 2.54 -51.53 -4.45
C TRP A 498 1.01 -51.58 -4.54
N LEU A 499 0.44 -51.79 -5.72
CA LEU A 499 -1.00 -51.87 -5.94
C LEU A 499 -1.63 -53.02 -5.15
N LYS A 500 -0.95 -54.18 -5.08
CA LYS A 500 -1.40 -55.33 -4.29
C LYS A 500 -1.53 -54.97 -2.80
N VAL A 501 -0.58 -54.21 -2.26
CA VAL A 501 -0.61 -53.76 -0.86
C VAL A 501 -1.68 -52.71 -0.63
N VAL A 502 -1.72 -51.64 -1.46
CA VAL A 502 -2.61 -50.50 -1.22
C VAL A 502 -4.09 -50.73 -1.62
N LYS A 503 -4.39 -51.81 -2.36
CA LYS A 503 -5.78 -52.20 -2.66
C LYS A 503 -6.56 -52.68 -1.43
N ASN A 504 -5.89 -53.10 -0.36
CA ASN A 504 -6.56 -53.50 0.88
C ASN A 504 -6.97 -52.27 1.71
N THR A 505 -7.99 -51.55 1.26
CA THR A 505 -8.46 -50.30 1.89
C THR A 505 -9.06 -50.48 3.28
N LYS A 506 -9.24 -51.73 3.76
CA LYS A 506 -9.67 -52.04 5.12
C LYS A 506 -8.52 -52.02 6.13
N ASP A 507 -7.26 -52.12 5.70
CA ASP A 507 -6.10 -52.07 6.59
C ASP A 507 -5.87 -50.61 7.06
N PRO A 508 -5.81 -50.35 8.39
CA PRO A 508 -5.57 -49.01 8.93
C PRO A 508 -4.27 -48.35 8.44
N ASN A 509 -3.21 -49.12 8.20
CA ASN A 509 -1.95 -48.59 7.66
C ASN A 509 -2.13 -48.09 6.22
N VAL A 510 -2.90 -48.82 5.42
CA VAL A 510 -3.22 -48.43 4.04
C VAL A 510 -4.06 -47.17 4.02
N GLN A 511 -5.05 -47.04 4.91
CA GLN A 511 -5.85 -45.82 5.04
C GLN A 511 -4.98 -44.61 5.40
N ILE A 512 -4.12 -44.73 6.43
CA ILE A 512 -3.18 -43.66 6.83
C ILE A 512 -2.26 -43.27 5.66
N TYR A 513 -1.71 -44.26 4.95
CA TYR A 513 -0.81 -44.04 3.83
C TYR A 513 -1.52 -43.36 2.65
N LEU A 514 -2.68 -43.87 2.21
CA LEU A 514 -3.46 -43.29 1.10
C LEU A 514 -3.89 -41.86 1.40
N LYS A 515 -4.33 -41.58 2.64
CA LYS A 515 -4.60 -40.23 3.12
C LYS A 515 -3.41 -39.31 2.93
N ASN A 516 -2.28 -39.69 3.50
CA ASN A 516 -1.08 -38.87 3.51
C ASN A 516 -0.46 -38.67 2.12
N GLN A 517 -0.68 -39.62 1.21
CA GLN A 517 -0.29 -39.49 -0.19
C GLN A 517 -1.32 -38.75 -1.04
N GLY A 518 -2.50 -38.39 -0.52
CA GLY A 518 -3.57 -37.71 -1.26
C GLY A 518 -4.34 -38.61 -2.23
N LEU A 519 -4.30 -39.93 -2.00
CA LEU A 519 -4.79 -40.98 -2.90
C LEU A 519 -6.17 -41.55 -2.52
N GLU A 520 -6.81 -41.11 -1.42
CA GLU A 520 -8.08 -41.67 -0.91
C GLU A 520 -9.22 -41.74 -1.95
N ASN A 521 -9.27 -40.77 -2.87
CA ASN A 521 -10.31 -40.66 -3.91
C ASN A 521 -9.78 -40.88 -5.33
N VAL A 522 -8.63 -41.54 -5.46
CA VAL A 522 -8.01 -41.84 -6.75
C VAL A 522 -8.28 -43.30 -7.12
N ASN A 523 -8.67 -43.54 -8.37
CA ASN A 523 -8.75 -44.89 -8.91
C ASN A 523 -7.32 -45.46 -9.07
N LEU A 524 -6.88 -46.21 -8.06
CA LEU A 524 -5.49 -46.71 -7.97
C LEU A 524 -5.11 -47.64 -9.13
N SER A 525 -6.06 -48.44 -9.63
CA SER A 525 -5.80 -49.34 -10.77
C SER A 525 -5.57 -48.52 -12.04
N GLU A 526 -6.43 -47.55 -12.32
CA GLU A 526 -6.28 -46.66 -13.48
C GLU A 526 -5.00 -45.83 -13.40
N TYR A 527 -4.64 -45.33 -12.20
CA TYR A 527 -3.41 -44.59 -11.97
C TYR A 527 -2.15 -45.43 -12.25
N VAL A 528 -2.15 -46.70 -11.84
CA VAL A 528 -1.04 -47.63 -12.09
C VAL A 528 -0.99 -48.01 -13.58
N ASP A 529 -2.13 -48.35 -14.18
CA ASP A 529 -2.21 -48.74 -15.59
C ASP A 529 -1.74 -47.61 -16.50
N LEU A 530 -2.08 -46.36 -16.18
CA LEU A 530 -1.63 -45.20 -16.94
C LEU A 530 -0.11 -45.03 -16.88
N GLN A 531 0.49 -45.22 -15.71
CA GLN A 531 1.95 -45.16 -15.57
C GLN A 531 2.65 -46.26 -16.38
N LYS A 532 2.10 -47.49 -16.35
CA LYS A 532 2.62 -48.60 -17.15
C LYS A 532 2.50 -48.34 -18.65
N LYS A 533 1.37 -47.80 -19.12
CA LYS A 533 1.15 -47.41 -20.52
C LYS A 533 2.18 -46.39 -20.98
N ILE A 534 2.45 -45.36 -20.18
CA ILE A 534 3.47 -44.35 -20.46
C ILE A 534 4.86 -44.99 -20.60
N MET A 535 5.25 -45.86 -19.65
CA MET A 535 6.54 -46.55 -19.68
C MET A 535 6.68 -47.42 -20.93
N GLN A 536 5.64 -48.18 -21.27
CA GLN A 536 5.63 -49.05 -22.45
C GLN A 536 5.70 -48.26 -23.76
N ALA A 537 4.93 -47.17 -23.87
CA ALA A 537 4.95 -46.30 -25.04
C ALA A 537 6.36 -45.72 -25.27
N LYS A 538 7.04 -45.28 -24.19
CA LYS A 538 8.41 -44.78 -24.28
C LYS A 538 9.41 -45.84 -24.71
N LEU A 539 9.27 -47.08 -24.23
CA LEU A 539 10.11 -48.20 -24.64
C LEU A 539 9.96 -48.46 -26.14
N VAL A 540 8.73 -48.59 -26.63
CA VAL A 540 8.45 -48.81 -28.06
C VAL A 540 8.98 -47.66 -28.92
N ILE A 541 8.85 -46.40 -28.47
CA ILE A 541 9.44 -45.26 -29.19
C ILE A 541 10.96 -45.38 -29.25
N LYS A 542 11.62 -45.77 -28.16
CA LYS A 542 13.08 -45.99 -28.14
C LYS A 542 13.48 -47.12 -29.09
N ASP A 543 12.75 -48.23 -29.09
CA ASP A 543 13.03 -49.36 -29.96
C ASP A 543 12.83 -49.01 -31.43
N ASN A 544 11.76 -48.27 -31.76
CA ASN A 544 11.55 -47.74 -33.10
C ASN A 544 12.66 -46.78 -33.53
N ASN A 545 13.16 -45.94 -32.61
CA ASN A 545 14.28 -45.03 -32.89
C ASN A 545 15.56 -45.79 -33.24
N LYS A 546 15.77 -46.97 -32.64
CA LYS A 546 16.89 -47.86 -32.94
C LYS A 546 16.66 -48.67 -34.23
N LYS A 547 15.48 -49.29 -34.38
CA LYS A 547 15.13 -50.22 -35.46
C LYS A 547 14.97 -49.53 -36.82
N TYR A 548 14.51 -48.29 -36.83
CA TYR A 548 14.26 -47.51 -38.05
C TYR A 548 15.17 -46.28 -38.12
N ALA A 549 16.41 -46.39 -37.62
CA ALA A 549 17.38 -45.29 -37.62
C ALA A 549 17.59 -44.73 -39.04
N ASP A 550 17.69 -45.61 -40.04
CA ASP A 550 17.96 -45.26 -41.44
C ASP A 550 16.70 -44.98 -42.28
N ASN A 551 15.50 -45.21 -41.73
CA ASN A 551 14.22 -44.94 -42.41
C ASN A 551 13.35 -43.99 -41.59
N VAL A 552 13.66 -42.69 -41.73
CA VAL A 552 13.02 -41.59 -40.99
C VAL A 552 11.51 -41.51 -41.24
N SER A 553 11.06 -41.76 -42.47
CA SER A 553 9.63 -41.71 -42.82
C SER A 553 8.82 -42.77 -42.06
N LEU A 554 9.29 -44.03 -42.08
CA LEU A 554 8.66 -45.13 -41.36
C LEU A 554 8.75 -44.94 -39.84
N ARG A 555 9.90 -44.46 -39.33
CA ARG A 555 10.08 -44.12 -37.91
C ARG A 555 9.05 -43.08 -37.46
N ASN A 556 8.89 -41.99 -38.22
CA ASN A 556 7.95 -40.92 -37.89
C ASN A 556 6.49 -41.40 -37.99
N GLN A 557 6.16 -42.24 -38.96
CA GLN A 557 4.83 -42.84 -39.08
C GLN A 557 4.49 -43.73 -37.87
N LYS A 558 5.42 -44.59 -37.45
CA LYS A 558 5.24 -45.50 -36.30
C LYS A 558 5.21 -44.75 -34.97
N ASN A 559 6.11 -43.79 -34.77
CA ASN A 559 6.18 -43.00 -33.54
C ASN A 559 5.10 -41.92 -33.44
N GLY A 560 4.59 -41.38 -34.55
CA GLY A 560 3.60 -40.31 -34.54
C GLY A 560 2.31 -40.69 -33.81
N LYS A 561 1.85 -41.95 -33.96
CA LYS A 561 0.69 -42.46 -33.19
C LYS A 561 1.01 -42.58 -31.69
N LEU A 562 2.21 -43.05 -31.36
CA LEU A 562 2.67 -43.22 -29.97
C LEU A 562 2.86 -41.89 -29.25
N PHE A 563 3.40 -40.86 -29.91
CA PHE A 563 3.51 -39.52 -29.32
C PHE A 563 2.15 -38.86 -29.06
N LYS A 564 1.18 -39.05 -29.96
CA LYS A 564 -0.21 -38.58 -29.73
C LYS A 564 -0.82 -39.26 -28.51
N GLN A 565 -0.64 -40.58 -28.38
CA GLN A 565 -1.09 -41.33 -27.21
C GLN A 565 -0.38 -40.87 -25.94
N LEU A 566 0.94 -40.76 -25.97
CA LEU A 566 1.76 -40.31 -24.84
C LEU A 566 1.37 -38.92 -24.35
N LYS A 567 1.06 -38.00 -25.27
CA LYS A 567 0.55 -36.66 -24.93
C LYS A 567 -0.76 -36.74 -24.16
N LYS A 568 -1.72 -37.55 -24.63
CA LYS A 568 -2.98 -37.78 -23.93
C LYS A 568 -2.75 -38.42 -22.56
N ASP A 569 -1.92 -39.46 -22.49
CA ASP A 569 -1.62 -40.15 -21.25
C ASP A 569 -0.96 -39.22 -20.21
N TYR A 570 -0.12 -38.27 -20.65
CA TYR A 570 0.43 -37.24 -19.77
C TYR A 570 -0.62 -36.25 -19.28
N GLU A 571 -1.57 -35.84 -20.12
CA GLU A 571 -2.68 -34.97 -19.71
C GLU A 571 -3.56 -35.67 -18.66
N ASP A 572 -3.89 -36.94 -18.90
CA ASP A 572 -4.66 -37.76 -17.95
C ASP A 572 -3.89 -37.94 -16.62
N LEU A 573 -2.58 -38.21 -16.68
CA LEU A 573 -1.74 -38.36 -15.48
C LEU A 573 -1.61 -37.05 -14.71
N LYS A 574 -1.47 -35.93 -15.43
CA LYS A 574 -1.42 -34.58 -14.84
C LYS A 574 -2.73 -34.24 -14.15
N ASN A 575 -3.88 -34.61 -14.72
CA ASN A 575 -5.19 -34.39 -14.11
C ASN A 575 -5.33 -35.18 -12.81
N ILE A 576 -4.87 -36.43 -12.77
CA ILE A 576 -4.84 -37.24 -11.55
C ILE A 576 -3.89 -36.63 -10.50
N ASN A 577 -2.65 -36.29 -10.89
CA ASN A 577 -1.67 -35.68 -9.99
C ASN A 577 -2.16 -34.32 -9.43
N SER A 578 -2.88 -33.53 -10.21
CA SER A 578 -3.47 -32.27 -9.73
C SER A 578 -4.51 -32.50 -8.62
N LYS A 579 -5.33 -33.55 -8.73
CA LYS A 579 -6.27 -33.95 -7.66
C LYS A 579 -5.52 -34.40 -6.40
N ILE A 580 -4.44 -35.15 -6.58
CA ILE A 580 -3.56 -35.58 -5.47
C ILE A 580 -2.96 -34.37 -4.74
N ASP A 581 -2.41 -33.41 -5.49
CA ASP A 581 -1.79 -32.20 -4.93
C ASP A 581 -2.81 -31.32 -4.17
N LEU A 582 -4.04 -31.23 -4.68
CA LEU A 582 -5.15 -30.55 -3.99
C LEU A 582 -5.48 -31.24 -2.67
N ASN A 583 -5.62 -32.57 -2.66
CA ASN A 583 -5.88 -33.35 -1.44
C ASN A 583 -4.77 -33.15 -0.40
N GLN A 584 -3.50 -33.24 -0.82
CA GLN A 584 -2.34 -33.01 0.07
C GLN A 584 -2.30 -31.58 0.61
N THR A 585 -2.72 -30.59 -0.19
CA THR A 585 -2.79 -29.19 0.25
C THR A 585 -3.89 -28.98 1.29
N GLN A 586 -5.05 -29.60 1.10
CA GLN A 586 -6.13 -29.55 2.09
C GLN A 586 -5.72 -30.19 3.42
N ILE A 587 -5.01 -31.31 3.38
CA ILE A 587 -4.48 -31.98 4.59
C ILE A 587 -3.52 -31.05 5.35
N ARG A 588 -2.60 -30.39 4.62
CA ARG A 588 -1.66 -29.42 5.23
C ARG A 588 -2.38 -28.23 5.86
N LEU A 589 -3.42 -27.70 5.22
CA LEU A 589 -4.25 -26.61 5.77
C LEU A 589 -5.00 -27.03 7.05
N ASN A 590 -5.53 -28.25 7.08
CA ASN A 590 -6.21 -28.81 8.25
C ASN A 590 -5.24 -29.04 9.42
N GLN A 591 -4.03 -29.55 9.15
CA GLN A 591 -2.98 -29.73 10.16
C GLN A 591 -2.45 -28.40 10.70
N ALA A 592 -2.27 -27.38 9.85
CA ALA A 592 -1.84 -26.06 10.25
C ALA A 592 -2.88 -25.37 11.17
N SER A 593 -4.16 -25.51 10.85
CA SER A 593 -5.28 -25.01 11.67
C SER A 593 -5.31 -25.66 13.06
N ASN A 594 -5.10 -26.97 13.14
CA ASN A 594 -5.01 -27.69 14.42
C ASN A 594 -3.78 -27.28 15.25
N SER A 595 -2.64 -27.02 14.63
CA SER A 595 -1.42 -26.55 15.33
C SER A 595 -1.58 -25.15 15.95
N LYS A 596 -2.36 -24.27 15.32
CA LYS A 596 -2.71 -22.93 15.85
C LYS A 596 -3.62 -23.04 17.07
N ASN A 597 -4.52 -24.01 17.11
CA ASN A 597 -5.41 -24.22 18.26
C ASN A 597 -4.66 -24.81 19.48
N VAL A 598 -3.74 -25.76 19.26
CA VAL A 598 -2.92 -26.35 20.34
C VAL A 598 -1.94 -25.34 20.95
N SER A 599 -1.40 -24.42 20.14
CA SER A 599 -0.54 -23.33 20.64
C SER A 599 -1.33 -22.25 21.38
N ARG A 600 -2.59 -22.00 21.01
CA ARG A 600 -3.53 -21.14 21.77
C ARG A 600 -3.83 -21.71 23.16
N GLN A 601 -4.16 -23.00 23.24
CA GLN A 601 -4.43 -23.68 24.52
C GLN A 601 -3.21 -23.77 25.45
N LYS A 602 -2.00 -23.94 24.90
CA LYS A 602 -0.74 -23.88 25.69
C LYS A 602 -0.39 -22.47 26.19
N ASN A 603 -0.87 -21.42 25.52
CA ASN A 603 -0.66 -20.04 25.96
C ASN A 603 -1.70 -19.61 27.01
N GLU A 604 -2.93 -20.11 26.95
CA GLU A 604 -3.95 -19.90 27.99
C GLU A 604 -3.58 -20.59 29.31
N SER A 605 -3.03 -21.81 29.26
CA SER A 605 -2.55 -22.51 30.47
C SER A 605 -1.30 -21.85 31.08
N LYS A 606 -0.51 -21.10 30.30
CA LYS A 606 0.60 -20.27 30.82
C LYS A 606 0.16 -18.88 31.34
N SER A 607 -0.99 -18.36 30.91
CA SER A 607 -1.52 -17.08 31.41
C SER A 607 -2.21 -17.25 32.77
N LEU A 608 -2.78 -18.44 33.03
CA LEU A 608 -3.35 -18.80 34.33
C LEU A 608 -2.28 -18.96 35.43
N ALA A 609 -1.12 -19.55 35.11
CA ALA A 609 -0.01 -19.72 36.07
C ALA A 609 0.77 -18.43 36.40
N LYS A 610 0.47 -17.31 35.73
CA LYS A 610 1.14 -16.00 35.95
C LYS A 610 0.34 -15.02 36.79
N LYS A 611 -0.88 -15.37 37.22
CA LYS A 611 -1.76 -14.49 38.01
C LYS A 611 -1.50 -14.47 39.51
N GLU A 612 -0.56 -15.29 40.03
CA GLU A 612 -0.31 -15.38 41.47
C GLU A 612 0.91 -14.60 42.00
N ASN A 613 1.62 -13.81 41.18
CA ASN A 613 2.70 -13.00 41.72
C ASN A 613 2.97 -11.75 40.89
N THR A 614 2.49 -10.59 41.36
CA THR A 614 3.19 -9.30 41.22
C THR A 614 2.49 -8.23 42.07
N GLU A 615 3.13 -7.81 43.16
CA GLU A 615 2.97 -6.47 43.74
C GLU A 615 4.06 -5.51 43.20
N ARG A 616 3.76 -4.21 43.33
CA ARG A 616 4.25 -3.02 42.61
C ARG A 616 5.74 -2.66 42.79
N LYS A 617 6.37 -2.12 41.73
CA LYS A 617 6.86 -0.71 41.64
C LYS A 617 7.39 -0.34 40.23
N PRO A 618 7.36 0.95 39.84
CA PRO A 618 7.73 1.43 38.51
C PRO A 618 9.16 2.02 38.46
N THR A 619 9.81 1.95 37.30
CA THR A 619 10.61 3.03 36.66
C THR A 619 11.29 2.48 35.39
N ASN A 620 11.47 3.39 34.43
CA ASN A 620 11.89 3.15 33.06
C ASN A 620 13.19 2.34 32.93
N SER A 621 13.10 1.17 32.28
CA SER A 621 14.23 0.56 31.58
C SER A 621 13.70 -0.28 30.40
N VAL A 622 14.09 0.11 29.19
CA VAL A 622 13.83 -0.65 27.95
C VAL A 622 14.42 -2.06 28.11
N SER A 623 13.60 -3.09 27.96
CA SER A 623 13.98 -4.48 28.29
C SER A 623 14.88 -5.14 27.21
N PRO A 624 16.00 -5.81 27.57
CA PRO A 624 16.96 -6.41 26.63
C PRO A 624 16.50 -7.73 25.95
N ARG A 625 15.22 -8.11 26.06
CA ARG A 625 14.75 -9.46 25.71
C ARG A 625 14.68 -9.75 24.20
N LEU A 626 14.53 -8.73 23.35
CA LEU A 626 14.55 -8.86 21.88
C LEU A 626 15.96 -9.19 21.37
N LEU A 627 16.99 -8.62 22.00
CA LEU A 627 18.38 -8.66 21.53
C LEU A 627 19.07 -10.02 21.75
N SER A 628 18.77 -10.70 22.87
CA SER A 628 19.43 -11.97 23.21
C SER A 628 19.05 -13.12 22.27
N LYS A 629 17.77 -13.22 21.87
CA LYS A 629 17.27 -14.34 21.06
C LYS A 629 17.69 -14.24 19.60
N LEU A 630 17.65 -13.05 19.00
CA LEU A 630 18.10 -12.82 17.63
C LEU A 630 19.59 -13.17 17.47
N SER A 631 20.44 -12.74 18.42
CA SER A 631 21.89 -13.01 18.36
C SER A 631 22.22 -14.50 18.45
N SER A 632 21.53 -15.25 19.33
CA SER A 632 21.77 -16.68 19.56
C SER A 632 21.37 -17.56 18.36
N ALA A 633 20.31 -17.17 17.63
CA ALA A 633 19.85 -17.86 16.43
C ALA A 633 20.77 -17.63 15.22
N LEU A 634 21.42 -16.46 15.16
CA LEU A 634 22.36 -16.08 14.09
C LEU A 634 23.73 -16.76 14.22
N THR A 635 24.12 -17.21 15.41
CA THR A 635 25.41 -17.88 15.65
C THR A 635 25.43 -19.37 15.29
N SER A 636 24.30 -20.09 15.39
CA SER A 636 24.26 -21.56 15.19
C SER A 636 24.19 -21.99 13.72
N VAL A 637 23.75 -21.11 12.82
CA VAL A 637 23.60 -21.39 11.37
C VAL A 637 24.91 -21.19 10.58
N LYS A 638 25.93 -20.60 11.23
CA LYS A 638 27.13 -20.03 10.60
C LYS A 638 28.19 -21.03 10.11
N LYS A 639 28.20 -22.28 10.62
CA LYS A 639 29.31 -23.23 10.38
C LYS A 639 29.12 -24.18 9.20
N GLU A 640 27.94 -24.76 9.00
CA GLU A 640 27.71 -25.74 7.91
C GLU A 640 27.41 -25.12 6.53
N GLY A 641 26.82 -23.92 6.49
CA GLY A 641 26.45 -23.26 5.23
C GLY A 641 27.63 -22.63 4.49
N GLN A 642 28.64 -22.16 5.22
CA GLN A 642 29.74 -21.36 4.68
C GLN A 642 30.68 -22.18 3.75
N GLU A 643 30.95 -23.44 4.09
CA GLU A 643 31.85 -24.33 3.34
C GLU A 643 31.23 -24.80 2.02
N ARG A 644 29.92 -25.10 2.01
CA ARG A 644 29.19 -25.49 0.80
C ARG A 644 29.11 -24.35 -0.22
N ILE A 645 29.04 -23.11 0.24
CA ILE A 645 28.86 -21.90 -0.60
C ILE A 645 30.18 -21.37 -1.18
N ASN A 646 31.28 -21.43 -0.43
CA ASN A 646 32.60 -21.05 -0.96
C ASN A 646 33.07 -21.99 -2.07
N ALA A 647 32.65 -23.25 -2.06
CA ALA A 647 32.83 -24.19 -3.17
C ALA A 647 31.96 -23.85 -4.41
N LEU A 648 30.79 -23.21 -4.21
CA LEU A 648 29.86 -22.82 -5.29
C LEU A 648 30.23 -21.48 -5.95
N ARG A 649 30.81 -20.52 -5.22
CA ARG A 649 31.32 -19.27 -5.82
C ARG A 649 32.44 -19.52 -6.83
N ARG A 650 33.29 -20.52 -6.59
CA ARG A 650 34.37 -20.93 -7.51
C ARG A 650 33.85 -21.61 -8.78
N ASN A 651 32.64 -22.17 -8.76
CA ASN A 651 31.99 -22.85 -9.90
C ASN A 651 30.96 -21.96 -10.62
N LEU A 652 30.69 -20.74 -10.16
CA LEU A 652 29.79 -19.78 -10.83
C LEU A 652 30.55 -18.75 -11.69
N ASP A 653 31.89 -18.69 -11.56
CA ASP A 653 32.78 -17.91 -12.41
C ASP A 653 33.30 -18.75 -13.61
N LYS A 654 32.97 -20.05 -13.63
CA LYS A 654 33.15 -20.95 -14.78
C LYS A 654 31.77 -21.51 -15.16
N GLU A 655 31.25 -21.02 -16.28
CA GLU A 655 30.23 -21.67 -17.10
C GLU A 655 28.75 -21.58 -16.67
N ASP A 656 27.99 -21.06 -17.63
CA ASP A 656 26.55 -21.12 -17.85
C ASP A 656 25.98 -22.57 -17.93
N ASP A 657 26.63 -23.60 -17.37
CA ASP A 657 26.38 -24.98 -17.81
C ASP A 657 25.21 -25.70 -17.11
N PHE A 658 24.83 -25.34 -15.89
CA PHE A 658 23.80 -26.10 -15.18
C PHE A 658 22.38 -25.87 -15.72
N GLU A 659 22.02 -24.63 -16.07
CA GLU A 659 20.72 -24.31 -16.66
C GLU A 659 20.71 -24.42 -18.19
N LYS A 660 21.88 -24.51 -18.82
CA LYS A 660 22.01 -24.68 -20.26
C LYS A 660 22.02 -26.15 -20.62
N GLN A 661 22.58 -27.04 -19.79
CA GLN A 661 22.52 -28.49 -20.05
C GLN A 661 21.13 -29.07 -19.77
N ASP A 662 20.45 -28.66 -18.69
CA ASP A 662 19.07 -29.11 -18.43
C ASP A 662 18.10 -28.58 -19.49
N ARG A 663 18.31 -27.36 -20.04
CA ARG A 663 17.53 -26.82 -21.16
C ARG A 663 17.95 -27.36 -22.53
N ILE A 664 19.21 -27.68 -22.76
CA ILE A 664 19.67 -28.36 -23.99
C ILE A 664 19.10 -29.78 -24.00
N ASP A 665 19.12 -30.49 -22.86
CA ASP A 665 18.48 -31.78 -22.72
C ASP A 665 16.94 -31.66 -22.91
N GLU A 666 16.28 -30.62 -22.38
CA GLU A 666 14.85 -30.34 -22.61
C GLU A 666 14.54 -30.04 -24.09
N ILE A 667 15.31 -29.15 -24.73
CA ILE A 667 15.13 -28.73 -26.14
C ILE A 667 15.46 -29.86 -27.11
N GLU A 668 16.49 -30.66 -26.83
CA GLU A 668 16.81 -31.87 -27.60
C GLU A 668 15.75 -32.97 -27.41
N THR A 669 15.10 -33.03 -26.24
CA THR A 669 13.98 -33.97 -26.00
C THR A 669 12.66 -33.53 -26.61
N GLU A 670 12.42 -32.23 -26.78
CA GLU A 670 11.18 -31.70 -27.38
C GLU A 670 11.24 -31.62 -28.91
N THR A 671 12.43 -31.46 -29.52
CA THR A 671 12.55 -31.20 -30.97
C THR A 671 13.18 -32.32 -31.80
N GLY A 672 13.79 -33.33 -31.17
CA GLY A 672 14.37 -34.48 -31.88
C GLY A 672 15.49 -34.12 -32.88
N ARG A 673 16.10 -32.93 -32.78
CA ARG A 673 17.29 -32.55 -33.55
C ARG A 673 18.50 -32.49 -32.62
N SER A 674 19.52 -33.29 -32.93
CA SER A 674 20.89 -33.04 -32.48
C SER A 674 21.34 -31.70 -33.07
N MET A 675 21.69 -30.73 -32.25
CA MET A 675 22.60 -29.67 -32.72
C MET A 675 24.02 -30.21 -32.57
N GLU A 676 24.57 -30.73 -33.67
CA GLU A 676 25.99 -31.00 -33.76
C GLU A 676 26.77 -29.72 -33.45
N ARG A 677 27.73 -29.84 -32.53
CA ARG A 677 28.93 -29.03 -32.49
C ARG A 677 30.13 -29.93 -32.68
#